data_AF-A0A926AT40-F1
#
_entry.id   AF-A0A926AT40-F1
#
_cell.length_a   1.000
_cell.length_b   1.000
_cell.length_c   1.000
_cell.angle_alpha   90.00
_cell.angle_beta   90.00
_cell.angle_gamma   90.00
#
_symmetry.space_group_name_H-M   'P 1'
#
loop_
_entity.id
_entity.type
_entity.pdbx_description
1 polymer ?
#
loop_
_entity_poly.entity_id
_entity_poly.type
_entity_poly.pdbx_seq_one_letter_code
_entity_poly.pdbx_strand_id
1 'polypeptide(L)'
;MKAQMLRIVFFFLVVLSFACKKKNEDAVTPDTVVSAEVRIKALEDCKAKFREFNGIVTGQDKQKLVDWLKTRPEFEAAGIAEAADNVWARFTDGRFLMFVNNRKTVPIDLRGGRKGQDEPITQPKAGEKNGELPTPVNAILMNGMGSYYIDQTACIGNIFAAVKTGYKVSKQKASVENLKKNVKDAGVFFLTTHGGETRLRLSPSDTSLTLGFWSTDQVTLATDASLDSDLKQGNLGYMVAYNDEPTSGNMTVEAHYAFTASFVDTYMNFGENAYIHFSACNSFRQSASGAAFRKAILKKPGVFAGWTLSVYETDAYVAAQFMFDRLLGANGVGSSTDLPIPKEDPNQRPFPVESVFQDLKIKGLATSGLSNLRIENRSTFNGTGFLRPFILNPSIDSLEIDEVNSELSIYGIFGSDPRSNGGGEVTVDATSAQIKIWTTTKITCTIPFEGSGSAGNVIVKVRGNESNLVPLTEWKIELNVKEGTTQRIDADIILHLRADVHRSRKKPGEKDPKRPGENDMETDVIKIQRAFAQDSKLVLTASGSCSYSCGCQTNQSRVSGSREYKLLQLSGTGQGLLAKFGWEKRNKINLLLTFNEQQAFSYANTTGGCGDPSKTNTNSLPFVFATINASGSTITYPSLEFANPDQFDFSIKAGSFTFLGANVVPQCSCNSTPVLPVITWKVCKPQFAPDAKTAARMGNFQ
;
A
#
# COMPACT_ATOMS: atom_id res chain seq x y z
N MET A 1 3.09 8.51 69.61
CA MET A 1 4.45 8.98 69.30
C MET A 1 4.54 9.28 67.80
N LYS A 2 4.77 10.57 67.47
CA LYS A 2 5.53 11.11 66.33
C LYS A 2 5.07 10.74 64.90
N ALA A 3 4.17 11.54 64.30
CA ALA A 3 4.44 12.73 63.44
C ALA A 3 4.61 12.32 61.96
N GLN A 4 3.77 12.68 60.98
CA GLN A 4 3.02 13.92 60.74
C GLN A 4 3.88 15.19 60.91
N MET A 5 4.91 15.34 60.07
CA MET A 5 5.50 16.62 59.64
C MET A 5 6.68 16.32 58.72
N LEU A 6 6.48 16.23 57.40
CA LEU A 6 7.45 16.68 56.38
C LEU A 6 6.89 16.56 54.95
N ARG A 7 5.77 17.24 54.68
CA ARG A 7 5.56 17.92 53.40
C ARG A 7 5.87 19.38 53.69
N ILE A 8 6.84 19.99 53.00
CA ILE A 8 6.88 21.43 52.60
C ILE A 8 8.23 21.88 52.00
N VAL A 9 9.35 21.16 52.09
CA VAL A 9 10.66 21.72 51.63
C VAL A 9 11.18 21.18 50.29
N PHE A 10 10.64 20.10 49.72
CA PHE A 10 11.21 19.49 48.50
C PHE A 10 10.44 19.73 47.19
N PHE A 11 9.41 20.58 47.20
CA PHE A 11 8.57 20.85 46.01
C PHE A 11 8.74 22.25 45.40
N PHE A 12 9.80 22.98 45.77
CA PHE A 12 10.05 24.35 45.30
C PHE A 12 11.33 24.54 44.46
N LEU A 13 12.01 23.47 44.03
CA LEU A 13 13.34 23.59 43.39
C LEU A 13 13.55 22.82 42.07
N VAL A 14 12.51 22.29 41.42
CA VAL A 14 12.63 21.67 40.07
C VAL A 14 11.48 22.06 39.12
N VAL A 15 10.79 23.17 39.39
CA VAL A 15 9.89 23.82 38.42
C VAL A 15 10.31 25.27 38.24
N LEU A 16 11.61 25.49 38.02
CA LEU A 16 12.05 26.63 37.21
C LEU A 16 12.18 26.11 35.79
N SER A 17 11.20 26.51 35.01
CA SER A 17 11.12 26.38 33.56
C SER A 17 12.49 26.42 32.90
N PHE A 18 12.85 25.32 32.22
CA PHE A 18 13.67 25.38 31.01
C PHE A 18 12.86 26.12 29.91
N ALA A 19 12.52 27.38 30.17
CA ALA A 19 12.43 28.35 29.11
C ALA A 19 13.88 28.72 28.79
N CYS A 20 14.56 27.85 28.04
CA CYS A 20 15.76 28.22 27.30
C CYS A 20 15.32 29.25 26.25
N LYS A 21 15.11 30.48 26.72
CA LYS A 21 15.12 31.67 25.89
C LYS A 21 16.54 31.67 25.32
N LYS A 22 16.71 31.13 24.11
CA LYS A 22 17.92 31.31 23.32
C LYS A 22 18.17 32.81 23.36
N LYS A 23 19.18 33.22 24.12
CA LYS A 23 19.72 34.56 24.05
C LYS A 23 20.15 34.65 22.60
N ASN A 24 19.45 35.43 21.78
CA ASN A 24 19.93 35.79 20.46
C ASN A 24 21.31 36.39 20.73
N GLU A 25 22.37 35.63 20.42
CA GLU A 25 23.71 36.18 20.33
C GLU A 25 23.60 37.39 19.41
N ASP A 26 24.11 38.51 19.90
CA ASP A 26 24.00 39.81 19.25
C ASP A 26 24.33 39.66 17.77
N ALA A 27 23.29 39.75 16.93
CA ALA A 27 23.43 39.63 15.48
C ALA A 27 24.48 40.65 15.05
N VAL A 28 25.57 40.16 14.45
CA VAL A 28 26.64 41.05 14.00
C VAL A 28 26.05 42.05 13.03
N THR A 29 26.08 43.33 13.42
CA THR A 29 25.70 44.44 12.55
C THR A 29 26.62 44.42 11.34
N PRO A 30 26.09 44.19 10.13
CA PRO A 30 26.90 44.23 8.92
C PRO A 30 27.58 45.59 8.79
N ASP A 31 28.85 45.59 8.39
CA ASP A 31 29.72 46.78 8.42
C ASP A 31 29.27 47.89 7.43
N THR A 32 28.31 47.61 6.53
CA THR A 32 27.72 48.61 5.63
C THR A 32 26.28 48.24 5.24
N VAL A 33 25.33 49.16 5.45
CA VAL A 33 23.92 48.96 5.05
C VAL A 33 23.79 49.16 3.53
N VAL A 34 23.30 48.14 2.82
CA VAL A 34 22.89 48.27 1.40
C VAL A 34 21.42 48.69 1.37
N SER A 35 21.12 49.87 0.81
CA SER A 35 19.73 50.32 0.68
C SER A 35 18.93 49.40 -0.26
N ALA A 36 17.61 49.39 -0.12
CA ALA A 36 16.74 48.57 -0.96
C ALA A 36 16.89 48.98 -2.44
N GLU A 37 16.97 50.27 -2.75
CA GLU A 37 17.15 50.79 -4.11
C GLU A 37 18.46 50.30 -4.75
N VAL A 38 19.57 50.38 -4.00
CA VAL A 38 20.87 49.88 -4.46
C VAL A 38 20.80 48.38 -4.72
N ARG A 39 20.13 47.62 -3.84
CA ARG A 39 19.98 46.18 -3.98
C ARG A 39 19.12 45.80 -5.19
N ILE A 40 17.97 46.45 -5.39
CA ILE A 40 17.12 46.21 -6.55
C ILE A 40 17.89 46.53 -7.83
N LYS A 41 18.64 47.63 -7.88
CA LYS A 41 19.49 47.96 -9.03
C LYS A 41 20.56 46.89 -9.28
N ALA A 42 21.23 46.41 -8.23
CA ALA A 42 22.21 45.34 -8.33
C ALA A 42 21.58 44.04 -8.85
N LEU A 43 20.37 43.68 -8.41
CA LEU A 43 19.63 42.52 -8.92
C LEU A 43 19.29 42.68 -10.42
N GLU A 44 18.88 43.86 -10.89
CA GLU A 44 18.68 44.11 -12.32
C GLU A 44 19.97 43.91 -13.13
N ASP A 45 21.10 44.42 -12.64
CA ASP A 45 22.41 44.24 -13.27
C ASP A 45 22.84 42.77 -13.28
N CYS A 46 22.58 42.06 -12.17
CA CYS A 46 22.80 40.62 -12.04
C CYS A 46 21.99 39.82 -13.07
N LYS A 47 20.72 40.14 -13.30
CA LYS A 47 19.88 39.49 -14.33
C LYS A 47 20.41 39.75 -15.75
N ALA A 48 20.89 40.98 -16.02
CA ALA A 48 21.50 41.30 -17.30
C ALA A 48 22.79 40.50 -17.54
N LYS A 49 23.67 40.42 -16.54
CA LYS A 49 24.91 39.64 -16.63
C LYS A 49 24.68 38.14 -16.68
N PHE A 50 23.68 37.63 -15.97
CA PHE A 50 23.28 36.24 -16.08
C PHE A 50 22.90 35.88 -17.52
N ARG A 51 22.15 36.74 -18.23
CA ARG A 51 21.84 36.57 -19.67
C ARG A 51 23.09 36.68 -20.54
N GLU A 52 23.92 37.69 -20.31
CA GLU A 52 25.19 37.91 -21.05
C GLU A 52 26.11 36.68 -20.97
N PHE A 53 26.14 36.01 -19.81
CA PHE A 53 26.91 34.80 -19.58
C PHE A 53 26.09 33.53 -19.82
N ASN A 54 25.16 33.57 -20.78
CA ASN A 54 24.39 32.41 -21.26
C ASN A 54 23.70 31.62 -20.12
N GLY A 55 23.19 32.32 -19.10
CA GLY A 55 22.59 31.71 -17.92
C GLY A 55 23.52 30.75 -17.18
N ILE A 56 24.83 31.00 -17.17
CA ILE A 56 25.84 30.23 -16.43
C ILE A 56 25.86 28.71 -16.71
N VAL A 57 25.56 28.32 -17.96
CA VAL A 57 25.49 26.90 -18.37
C VAL A 57 26.83 26.18 -18.17
N THR A 58 27.95 26.82 -18.48
CA THR A 58 29.29 26.23 -18.38
C THR A 58 30.01 26.66 -17.10
N GLY A 59 31.02 25.89 -16.68
CA GLY A 59 31.89 26.29 -15.57
C GLY A 59 32.62 27.61 -15.83
N GLN A 60 32.98 27.89 -17.09
CA GLN A 60 33.60 29.16 -17.47
C GLN A 60 32.63 30.34 -17.30
N ASP A 61 31.36 30.16 -17.69
CA ASP A 61 30.34 31.21 -17.53
C ASP A 61 30.03 31.48 -16.05
N LYS A 62 30.01 30.43 -15.21
CA LYS A 62 29.92 30.57 -13.75
C LYS A 62 31.09 31.39 -13.20
N GLN A 63 32.31 31.09 -13.64
CA GLN A 63 33.51 31.82 -13.21
C GLN A 63 33.47 33.30 -13.64
N LYS A 64 33.07 33.60 -14.89
CA LYS A 64 32.89 34.98 -15.36
C LYS A 64 31.90 35.76 -14.50
N LEU A 65 30.78 35.13 -14.11
CA LEU A 65 29.81 35.76 -13.23
C LEU A 65 30.39 36.04 -11.84
N VAL A 66 31.11 35.08 -11.26
CA VAL A 66 31.78 35.25 -9.96
C VAL A 66 32.82 36.38 -10.00
N ASP A 67 33.65 36.41 -11.03
CA ASP A 67 34.67 37.44 -11.20
C ASP A 67 34.03 38.82 -11.34
N TRP A 68 32.96 38.94 -12.12
CA TRP A 68 32.19 40.18 -12.22
C TRP A 68 31.59 40.59 -10.87
N LEU A 69 30.95 39.67 -10.15
CA LEU A 69 30.34 39.94 -8.83
C LEU A 69 31.38 40.45 -7.82
N LYS A 70 32.62 39.94 -7.85
CA LYS A 70 33.71 40.41 -6.98
C LYS A 70 34.18 41.84 -7.28
N THR A 71 33.88 42.39 -8.46
CA THR A 71 34.20 43.79 -8.80
C THR A 71 33.15 44.80 -8.30
N ARG A 72 32.04 44.31 -7.75
CA ARG A 72 30.89 45.12 -7.38
C ARG A 72 30.95 45.52 -5.90
N PRO A 73 30.83 46.82 -5.56
CA PRO A 73 30.95 47.28 -4.18
C PRO A 73 29.81 46.82 -3.26
N GLU A 74 28.65 46.45 -3.82
CA GLU A 74 27.50 45.95 -3.04
C GLU A 74 27.68 44.51 -2.53
N PHE A 75 28.62 43.74 -3.08
CA PHE A 75 28.87 42.34 -2.71
C PHE A 75 30.17 42.22 -1.92
N GLU A 76 30.13 41.56 -0.76
CA GLU A 76 31.34 41.26 0.02
C GLU A 76 32.01 39.95 -0.40
N ALA A 77 31.24 39.02 -0.98
CA ALA A 77 31.74 37.72 -1.38
C ALA A 77 30.90 37.12 -2.52
N ALA A 78 31.56 36.34 -3.38
CA ALA A 78 30.91 35.53 -4.39
C ALA A 78 31.72 34.26 -4.67
N GLY A 79 31.04 33.20 -5.09
CA GLY A 79 31.67 31.93 -5.42
C GLY A 79 30.76 30.95 -6.15
N ILE A 80 31.31 29.78 -6.45
CA ILE A 80 30.59 28.67 -7.08
C ILE A 80 30.28 27.64 -5.99
N ALA A 81 29.02 27.21 -5.91
CA ALA A 81 28.65 26.01 -5.17
C ALA A 81 28.75 24.82 -6.13
N GLU A 82 30.00 24.36 -6.36
CA GLU A 82 30.37 23.31 -7.33
C GLU A 82 29.37 22.16 -7.38
N ALA A 83 29.06 21.61 -6.21
CA ALA A 83 28.26 20.40 -6.12
C ALA A 83 26.73 20.64 -6.14
N ALA A 84 26.28 21.90 -6.07
CA ALA A 84 24.88 22.28 -6.33
C ALA A 84 24.69 22.88 -7.74
N ASP A 85 25.79 23.02 -8.48
CA ASP A 85 25.86 23.55 -9.84
C ASP A 85 25.30 24.98 -9.98
N ASN A 86 25.59 25.86 -9.02
CA ASN A 86 25.08 27.23 -9.00
C ASN A 86 26.15 28.26 -8.57
N VAL A 87 25.93 29.53 -8.91
CA VAL A 87 26.72 30.67 -8.39
C VAL A 87 26.00 31.26 -7.18
N TRP A 88 26.75 31.73 -6.19
CA TRP A 88 26.24 32.45 -5.03
C TRP A 88 26.99 33.75 -4.83
N ALA A 89 26.31 34.73 -4.25
CA ALA A 89 26.87 36.00 -3.82
C ALA A 89 26.30 36.40 -2.46
N ARG A 90 26.99 37.29 -1.76
CA ARG A 90 26.53 37.86 -0.50
C ARG A 90 26.74 39.36 -0.53
N PHE A 91 25.66 40.09 -0.25
CA PHE A 91 25.71 41.53 -0.10
C PHE A 91 26.51 41.92 1.15
N THR A 92 27.09 43.11 1.16
CA THR A 92 27.84 43.65 2.31
C THR A 92 26.99 43.79 3.59
N ASP A 93 25.67 43.73 3.45
CA ASP A 93 24.73 43.70 4.56
C ASP A 93 24.32 42.28 5.02
N GLY A 94 25.04 41.25 4.56
CA GLY A 94 24.87 39.85 4.97
C GLY A 94 23.81 39.06 4.22
N ARG A 95 22.92 39.72 3.45
CA ARG A 95 21.89 39.04 2.65
C ARG A 95 22.51 38.26 1.50
N PHE A 96 21.93 37.10 1.18
CA PHE A 96 22.47 36.20 0.17
C PHE A 96 21.70 36.26 -1.14
N LEU A 97 22.39 35.94 -2.23
CA LEU A 97 21.88 35.81 -3.58
C LEU A 97 22.38 34.50 -4.20
N MET A 98 21.51 33.82 -4.93
CA MET A 98 21.83 32.63 -5.72
C MET A 98 21.51 32.86 -7.20
N PHE A 99 22.28 32.23 -8.07
CA PHE A 99 22.01 32.16 -9.50
C PHE A 99 21.91 30.69 -9.89
N VAL A 100 20.74 30.25 -10.34
CA VAL A 100 20.48 28.85 -10.66
C VAL A 100 20.09 28.70 -12.13
N ASN A 101 20.70 27.73 -12.80
CA ASN A 101 20.30 27.24 -14.12
C ASN A 101 20.52 25.72 -14.21
N ASN A 102 20.02 25.03 -13.20
CA ASN A 102 20.29 23.62 -12.98
C ASN A 102 19.07 22.73 -13.28
N ARG A 103 17.94 23.32 -13.66
CA ARG A 103 16.72 22.62 -14.07
C ARG A 103 16.51 22.77 -15.57
N LYS A 104 17.06 21.82 -16.32
CA LYS A 104 17.02 21.83 -17.79
C LYS A 104 15.69 21.26 -18.29
N THR A 105 15.13 21.89 -19.32
CA THR A 105 14.11 21.29 -20.18
C THR A 105 14.83 20.56 -21.31
N VAL A 106 14.44 19.32 -21.60
CA VAL A 106 14.96 18.59 -22.77
C VAL A 106 13.75 18.07 -23.53
N PRO A 107 13.73 18.18 -24.88
CA PRO A 107 12.71 17.55 -25.70
C PRO A 107 12.58 16.07 -25.37
N ILE A 108 11.34 15.59 -25.28
CA ILE A 108 10.98 14.25 -24.81
C ILE A 108 11.65 13.14 -25.64
N ASP A 109 11.89 13.39 -26.92
CA ASP A 109 12.33 12.42 -27.93
C ASP A 109 13.81 11.97 -27.82
N LEU A 110 14.67 12.71 -27.11
CA LEU A 110 16.11 12.41 -27.04
C LEU A 110 16.49 11.36 -25.99
N ARG A 111 15.52 10.71 -25.33
CA ARG A 111 15.75 9.82 -24.18
C ARG A 111 15.80 8.35 -24.57
N GLY A 112 16.76 7.99 -25.41
CA GLY A 112 17.09 6.60 -25.73
C GLY A 112 16.99 5.72 -24.47
N GLY A 113 16.12 4.69 -24.54
CA GLY A 113 15.58 3.98 -23.37
C GLY A 113 16.63 3.67 -22.31
N ARG A 114 16.55 4.38 -21.17
CA ARG A 114 17.44 4.14 -20.03
C ARG A 114 17.09 2.78 -19.44
N LYS A 115 17.97 1.79 -19.59
CA LYS A 115 17.92 0.58 -18.78
C LYS A 115 18.38 0.95 -17.37
N GLY A 116 17.57 0.64 -16.36
CA GLY A 116 18.00 0.75 -14.97
C GLY A 116 19.27 -0.09 -14.78
N GLN A 117 20.26 0.43 -14.06
CA GLN A 117 21.37 -0.41 -13.62
C GLN A 117 20.81 -1.41 -12.60
N ASP A 118 21.07 -2.70 -12.82
CA ASP A 118 20.70 -3.79 -11.92
C ASP A 118 21.52 -3.69 -10.62
N GLU A 119 21.14 -2.77 -9.73
CA GLU A 119 21.70 -2.70 -8.38
C GLU A 119 21.11 -3.85 -7.55
N PRO A 120 21.95 -4.63 -6.82
CA PRO A 120 21.47 -5.75 -6.03
C PRO A 120 20.43 -5.29 -5.00
N ILE A 121 19.22 -5.80 -5.15
CA ILE A 121 18.06 -5.45 -4.35
C ILE A 121 18.25 -6.03 -2.95
N THR A 122 18.62 -5.21 -1.97
CA THR A 122 18.44 -5.56 -0.56
C THR A 122 16.96 -5.39 -0.26
N GLN A 123 16.21 -6.50 -0.32
CA GLN A 123 14.81 -6.47 0.09
C GLN A 123 14.76 -6.11 1.58
N PRO A 124 13.85 -5.21 1.99
CA PRO A 124 13.52 -5.07 3.41
C PRO A 124 13.23 -6.47 3.96
N LYS A 125 13.84 -6.84 5.09
CA LYS A 125 13.58 -8.14 5.71
C LYS A 125 12.08 -8.25 5.96
N ALA A 126 11.48 -9.40 5.65
CA ALA A 126 10.04 -9.68 5.67
C ALA A 126 9.36 -9.66 7.07
N GLY A 127 9.84 -8.82 7.99
CA GLY A 127 9.33 -8.65 9.35
C GLY A 127 9.00 -7.20 9.75
N GLU A 128 9.42 -6.19 8.97
CA GLU A 128 9.11 -4.78 9.25
C GLU A 128 7.72 -4.42 8.72
N LYS A 129 6.70 -4.69 9.54
CA LYS A 129 5.30 -4.66 9.14
C LYS A 129 4.53 -3.42 9.62
N ASN A 130 5.11 -2.56 10.45
CA ASN A 130 4.35 -1.49 11.09
C ASN A 130 4.26 -0.24 10.22
N GLY A 131 3.52 -0.33 9.11
CA GLY A 131 3.32 0.83 8.26
C GLY A 131 2.32 1.83 8.83
N GLU A 132 2.49 3.11 8.52
CA GLU A 132 1.65 4.21 9.04
C GLU A 132 1.24 5.18 7.92
N LEU A 133 0.05 5.77 8.07
CA LEU A 133 -0.47 6.79 7.15
C LEU A 133 -0.28 8.19 7.76
N PRO A 134 -0.24 9.26 6.94
CA PRO A 134 -0.34 10.63 7.44
C PRO A 134 -1.47 10.82 8.45
N THR A 135 -1.17 11.41 9.61
CA THR A 135 -2.20 11.71 10.61
C THR A 135 -3.13 12.82 10.11
N PRO A 136 -2.63 13.98 9.65
CA PRO A 136 -3.49 14.95 8.99
C PRO A 136 -3.86 14.51 7.58
N VAL A 137 -5.04 14.93 7.14
CA VAL A 137 -5.54 14.66 5.78
C VAL A 137 -5.32 15.82 4.82
N ASN A 138 -4.62 16.88 5.20
CA ASN A 138 -4.32 17.98 4.29
C ASN A 138 -3.23 17.57 3.30
N ALA A 139 -3.55 17.61 2.00
CA ALA A 139 -2.61 17.43 0.91
C ALA A 139 -2.38 18.77 0.20
N ILE A 140 -1.18 19.33 0.33
CA ILE A 140 -0.85 20.65 -0.19
C ILE A 140 0.11 20.48 -1.36
N LEU A 141 -0.33 20.89 -2.55
CA LEU A 141 0.42 20.81 -3.78
C LEU A 141 0.77 22.25 -4.22
N MET A 142 2.05 22.58 -4.22
CA MET A 142 2.52 23.93 -4.54
C MET A 142 3.36 23.94 -5.82
N ASN A 143 3.03 24.89 -6.71
CA ASN A 143 3.82 25.17 -7.90
C ASN A 143 4.62 26.47 -7.69
N GLY A 144 5.95 26.35 -7.68
CA GLY A 144 6.88 27.48 -7.64
C GLY A 144 7.40 27.88 -9.02
N MET A 145 7.08 27.14 -10.07
CA MET A 145 7.61 27.34 -11.42
C MET A 145 6.65 28.15 -12.29
N GLY A 146 7.21 28.89 -13.26
CA GLY A 146 6.46 29.54 -14.31
C GLY A 146 5.78 28.56 -15.28
N SER A 147 4.97 29.12 -16.18
CA SER A 147 4.26 28.42 -17.27
C SER A 147 5.14 27.65 -18.24
N TYR A 148 6.44 27.98 -18.31
CA TYR A 148 7.42 27.24 -19.11
C TYR A 148 7.62 25.79 -18.65
N TYR A 149 7.45 25.56 -17.36
CA TYR A 149 7.64 24.26 -16.76
C TYR A 149 6.31 23.52 -16.69
N ILE A 150 6.39 22.19 -16.67
CA ILE A 150 5.21 21.35 -16.53
C ILE A 150 4.60 21.62 -15.15
N ASP A 151 3.30 21.98 -15.10
CA ASP A 151 2.58 22.06 -13.83
C ASP A 151 2.36 20.65 -13.26
N GLN A 152 3.35 20.18 -12.51
CA GLN A 152 3.32 18.86 -11.87
C GLN A 152 2.18 18.74 -10.86
N THR A 153 1.71 19.86 -10.29
CA THR A 153 0.62 19.85 -9.29
C THR A 153 -0.72 19.49 -9.93
N ALA A 154 -0.91 19.84 -11.21
CA ALA A 154 -2.11 19.49 -11.94
C ALA A 154 -2.28 17.97 -12.01
N CYS A 155 -1.24 17.28 -12.50
CA CYS A 155 -1.24 15.83 -12.65
C CYS A 155 -1.31 15.09 -11.31
N ILE A 156 -0.52 15.49 -10.31
CA ILE A 156 -0.59 14.85 -8.98
C ILE A 156 -1.99 15.02 -8.39
N GLY A 157 -2.61 16.19 -8.53
CA GLY A 157 -3.99 16.39 -8.11
C GLY A 157 -4.99 15.50 -8.85
N ASN A 158 -4.76 15.19 -10.13
CA ASN A 158 -5.59 14.25 -10.89
C ASN A 158 -5.42 12.81 -10.37
N ILE A 159 -4.21 12.41 -9.96
CA ILE A 159 -3.98 11.11 -9.31
C ILE A 159 -4.79 11.02 -8.01
N PHE A 160 -4.77 12.06 -7.16
CA PHE A 160 -5.61 12.10 -5.96
C PHE A 160 -7.11 12.03 -6.27
N ALA A 161 -7.57 12.70 -7.34
CA ALA A 161 -8.97 12.67 -7.75
C ALA A 161 -9.39 11.32 -8.37
N ALA A 162 -8.45 10.57 -8.95
CA ALA A 162 -8.69 9.27 -9.55
C ALA A 162 -8.90 8.14 -8.52
N VAL A 163 -8.44 8.34 -7.29
CA VAL A 163 -8.58 7.38 -6.20
C VAL A 163 -9.48 7.93 -5.10
N LYS A 164 -10.19 7.04 -4.42
CA LYS A 164 -11.01 7.42 -3.27
C LYS A 164 -10.12 7.65 -2.05
N THR A 165 -9.87 8.92 -1.75
CA THR A 165 -9.04 9.32 -0.63
C THR A 165 -9.79 10.24 0.32
N GLY A 166 -9.36 10.28 1.57
CA GLY A 166 -9.81 11.24 2.57
C GLY A 166 -9.02 12.56 2.52
N TYR A 167 -8.03 12.67 1.65
CA TYR A 167 -7.16 13.84 1.57
C TYR A 167 -7.92 15.06 1.06
N LYS A 168 -7.74 16.18 1.76
CA LYS A 168 -8.17 17.51 1.33
C LYS A 168 -7.06 18.13 0.48
N VAL A 169 -7.17 17.94 -0.83
CA VAL A 169 -6.18 18.44 -1.79
C VAL A 169 -6.37 19.94 -2.00
N SER A 170 -5.30 20.71 -1.80
CA SER A 170 -5.24 22.13 -2.16
C SER A 170 -4.08 22.36 -3.12
N LYS A 171 -4.36 23.04 -4.23
CA LYS A 171 -3.36 23.46 -5.21
C LYS A 171 -3.13 24.96 -5.04
N GLN A 172 -1.87 25.36 -4.88
CA GLN A 172 -1.52 26.76 -4.61
C GLN A 172 -0.23 27.16 -5.34
N LYS A 173 -0.05 28.47 -5.55
CA LYS A 173 1.26 29.01 -5.92
C LYS A 173 2.17 29.02 -4.71
N ALA A 174 3.47 28.73 -4.91
CA ALA A 174 4.48 28.78 -3.86
C ALA A 174 4.95 30.21 -3.54
N SER A 175 4.03 31.17 -3.38
CA SER A 175 4.34 32.53 -2.88
C SER A 175 4.82 32.46 -1.43
N VAL A 176 5.63 33.42 -0.99
CA VAL A 176 6.07 33.57 0.40
C VAL A 176 4.88 33.59 1.36
N GLU A 177 3.81 34.30 1.01
CA GLU A 177 2.60 34.36 1.84
C GLU A 177 1.92 33.00 2.00
N ASN A 178 1.63 32.30 0.89
CA ASN A 178 1.03 30.96 0.95
C ASN A 178 1.91 29.95 1.70
N LEU A 179 3.24 30.00 1.51
CA LEU A 179 4.17 29.15 2.24
C LEU A 179 4.08 29.39 3.76
N LYS A 180 3.96 30.66 4.19
CA LYS A 180 3.80 31.02 5.60
C LYS A 180 2.46 30.60 6.18
N LYS A 181 1.38 30.85 5.45
CA LYS A 181 0.01 30.72 5.95
C LYS A 181 -0.54 29.30 5.83
N ASN A 182 -0.27 28.63 4.72
CA ASN A 182 -1.03 27.45 4.34
C ASN A 182 -0.30 26.14 4.63
N VAL A 183 1.02 26.13 4.76
CA VAL A 183 1.78 24.90 5.07
C VAL A 183 1.74 24.61 6.58
N LYS A 184 0.55 24.22 7.04
CA LYS A 184 0.21 23.91 8.42
C LYS A 184 -0.41 22.52 8.49
N ASP A 185 0.16 21.67 9.34
CA ASP A 185 -0.30 20.30 9.58
C ASP A 185 -0.52 19.54 8.25
N ALA A 186 0.39 19.71 7.31
CA ALA A 186 0.34 18.99 6.04
C ALA A 186 0.65 17.51 6.29
N GLY A 187 -0.26 16.63 5.89
CA GLY A 187 -0.02 15.18 5.86
C GLY A 187 0.65 14.75 4.55
N VAL A 188 0.35 15.46 3.46
CA VAL A 188 1.08 15.38 2.20
C VAL A 188 1.49 16.79 1.80
N PHE A 189 2.76 16.97 1.45
CA PHE A 189 3.27 18.21 0.87
C PHE A 189 4.06 17.90 -0.39
N PHE A 190 3.67 18.51 -1.50
CA PHE A 190 4.40 18.46 -2.76
C PHE A 190 4.78 19.88 -3.17
N LEU A 191 6.04 20.07 -3.58
CA LEU A 191 6.51 21.32 -4.15
C LEU A 191 7.36 21.05 -5.39
N THR A 192 7.00 21.68 -6.51
CA THR A 192 7.88 21.78 -7.68
C THR A 192 8.46 23.19 -7.75
N THR A 193 9.80 23.31 -7.72
CA THR A 193 10.49 24.62 -7.69
C THR A 193 11.98 24.52 -8.09
N HIS A 194 12.70 25.63 -8.21
CA HIS A 194 14.16 25.65 -8.31
C HIS A 194 14.83 25.51 -6.94
N GLY A 195 16.06 25.00 -6.90
CA GLY A 195 16.84 24.88 -5.66
C GLY A 195 18.35 24.99 -5.88
N GLY A 196 19.04 25.59 -4.92
CA GLY A 196 20.49 25.84 -4.96
C GLY A 196 21.09 26.06 -3.58
N GLU A 197 22.43 26.06 -3.50
CA GLU A 197 23.16 26.34 -2.27
C GLU A 197 23.74 27.77 -2.27
N THR A 198 23.75 28.41 -1.11
CA THR A 198 24.35 29.73 -0.86
C THR A 198 25.14 29.74 0.43
N ARG A 199 25.79 30.84 0.78
CA ARG A 199 26.42 31.04 2.09
C ARG A 199 25.72 32.14 2.86
N LEU A 200 25.06 31.76 3.96
CA LEU A 200 24.57 32.71 4.95
C LEU A 200 25.74 33.24 5.78
N ARG A 201 25.64 34.50 6.24
CA ARG A 201 26.52 35.06 7.27
C ARG A 201 25.68 35.31 8.50
N LEU A 202 25.43 34.28 9.30
CA LEU A 202 24.80 34.47 10.61
C LEU A 202 25.81 34.98 11.65
N SER A 203 27.11 34.76 11.41
CA SER A 203 28.23 35.34 12.16
C SER A 203 29.44 35.57 11.25
N PRO A 204 30.44 36.39 11.64
CA PRO A 204 31.65 36.66 10.85
C PRO A 204 32.44 35.41 10.46
N SER A 205 32.39 34.36 11.29
CA SER A 205 33.04 33.08 11.02
C SER A 205 32.15 32.07 10.30
N ASP A 206 30.86 32.39 10.08
CA ASP A 206 29.94 31.47 9.44
C ASP A 206 30.24 31.36 7.94
N THR A 207 30.71 30.18 7.57
CA THR A 207 31.00 29.79 6.19
C THR A 207 30.06 28.69 5.72
N SER A 208 29.04 28.37 6.50
CA SER A 208 28.16 27.24 6.22
C SER A 208 27.32 27.48 4.97
N LEU A 209 27.21 26.44 4.14
CA LEU A 209 26.27 26.44 3.04
C LEU A 209 24.85 26.33 3.59
N THR A 210 23.92 27.03 2.95
CA THR A 210 22.49 26.94 3.19
C THR A 210 21.78 26.62 1.89
N LEU A 211 20.80 25.73 1.95
CA LEU A 211 19.94 25.40 0.82
C LEU A 211 18.78 26.40 0.76
N GLY A 212 18.47 26.91 -0.44
CA GLY A 212 17.32 27.78 -0.67
C GLY A 212 16.49 27.32 -1.86
N PHE A 213 15.18 27.55 -1.76
CA PHE A 213 14.20 27.14 -2.77
C PHE A 213 13.38 28.32 -3.26
N TRP A 214 13.19 28.38 -4.57
CA TRP A 214 12.49 29.47 -5.24
C TRP A 214 11.01 29.56 -4.83
N SER A 215 10.54 30.79 -4.64
CA SER A 215 9.14 31.14 -4.45
C SER A 215 8.62 31.87 -5.69
N THR A 216 7.30 32.00 -5.84
CA THR A 216 6.72 32.73 -6.99
C THR A 216 6.74 34.24 -6.85
N ASP A 217 7.25 34.78 -5.73
CA ASP A 217 7.19 36.20 -5.44
C ASP A 217 8.43 36.91 -5.99
N GLN A 218 8.21 37.76 -6.99
CA GLN A 218 9.25 38.57 -7.59
C GLN A 218 9.78 39.63 -6.61
N VAL A 219 11.08 39.85 -6.67
CA VAL A 219 11.76 40.88 -5.88
C VAL A 219 11.48 42.25 -6.50
N THR A 220 10.87 43.13 -5.71
CA THR A 220 10.57 44.54 -6.05
C THR A 220 10.93 45.41 -4.87
N LEU A 221 11.00 46.74 -5.05
CA LEU A 221 11.27 47.65 -3.95
C LEU A 221 10.24 47.51 -2.81
N ALA A 222 8.96 47.36 -3.15
CA ALA A 222 7.87 47.21 -2.19
C ALA A 222 7.94 45.86 -1.45
N THR A 223 8.16 44.76 -2.19
CA THR A 223 8.23 43.42 -1.57
C THR A 223 9.49 43.27 -0.72
N ASP A 224 10.63 43.86 -1.11
CA ASP A 224 11.89 43.83 -0.35
C ASP A 224 11.72 44.54 1.00
N ALA A 225 11.10 45.72 0.99
CA ALA A 225 10.77 46.43 2.21
C ALA A 225 9.81 45.63 3.12
N SER A 226 8.77 45.01 2.55
CA SER A 226 7.80 44.22 3.33
C SER A 226 8.37 42.94 3.94
N LEU A 227 9.45 42.40 3.36
CA LEU A 227 10.11 41.15 3.76
C LEU A 227 11.46 41.38 4.44
N ASP A 228 11.82 42.63 4.73
CA ASP A 228 13.12 43.06 5.26
C ASP A 228 13.55 42.25 6.50
N SER A 229 12.61 41.98 7.41
CA SER A 229 12.85 41.18 8.61
C SER A 229 13.25 39.74 8.30
N ASP A 230 12.56 39.08 7.38
CA ASP A 230 12.88 37.70 6.99
C ASP A 230 14.18 37.59 6.22
N LEU A 231 14.49 38.61 5.42
CA LEU A 231 15.76 38.72 4.71
C LEU A 231 16.93 38.90 5.69
N LYS A 232 16.77 39.72 6.73
CA LYS A 232 17.79 39.93 7.78
C LYS A 232 18.01 38.67 8.63
N GLN A 233 16.96 37.90 8.89
CA GLN A 233 17.05 36.66 9.67
C GLN A 233 17.56 35.47 8.86
N GLY A 234 17.79 35.64 7.55
CA GLY A 234 18.15 34.54 6.65
C GLY A 234 17.03 33.52 6.44
N ASN A 235 15.78 33.86 6.78
CA ASN A 235 14.61 33.07 6.41
C ASN A 235 14.43 33.12 4.89
N LEU A 236 14.61 34.30 4.30
CA LEU A 236 14.57 34.52 2.87
C LEU A 236 15.92 35.04 2.38
N GLY A 237 16.16 34.86 1.09
CA GLY A 237 17.15 35.62 0.33
C GLY A 237 16.74 35.68 -1.13
N TYR A 238 17.67 35.98 -2.01
CA TYR A 238 17.37 36.21 -3.42
C TYR A 238 17.82 35.02 -4.27
N MET A 239 17.05 34.72 -5.31
CA MET A 239 17.45 33.77 -6.34
C MET A 239 17.14 34.35 -7.72
N VAL A 240 18.11 34.23 -8.63
CA VAL A 240 18.01 34.62 -10.03
C VAL A 240 18.03 33.35 -10.88
N ALA A 241 17.04 33.20 -11.75
CA ALA A 241 16.89 32.04 -12.62
C ALA A 241 16.10 32.41 -13.87
N TYR A 242 16.03 31.48 -14.82
CA TYR A 242 15.00 31.50 -15.84
C TYR A 242 13.66 31.10 -15.21
N ASN A 243 12.63 31.94 -15.40
CA ASN A 243 11.28 31.70 -14.88
C ASN A 243 10.34 31.16 -15.96
N ASP A 244 10.30 31.81 -17.12
CA ASP A 244 9.44 31.46 -18.25
C ASP A 244 10.16 31.52 -19.61
N GLU A 245 9.63 30.81 -20.61
CA GLU A 245 9.86 31.08 -22.03
C GLU A 245 8.57 31.74 -22.56
N PRO A 246 8.58 33.02 -22.92
CA PRO A 246 7.47 33.63 -23.61
C PRO A 246 7.29 32.94 -24.95
N THR A 247 6.06 32.97 -25.47
CA THR A 247 5.64 32.41 -26.77
C THR A 247 6.49 32.89 -27.96
N SER A 248 7.36 33.88 -27.76
CA SER A 248 8.34 34.41 -28.72
C SER A 248 9.75 33.84 -28.61
N GLY A 249 10.01 32.80 -27.80
CA GLY A 249 11.28 32.06 -27.75
C GLY A 249 12.43 32.72 -26.95
N ASN A 250 12.15 33.70 -26.08
CA ASN A 250 13.18 34.43 -25.32
C ASN A 250 13.01 34.25 -23.81
N MET A 251 13.74 33.32 -23.19
CA MET A 251 13.63 33.07 -21.73
C MET A 251 13.72 34.36 -20.89
N THR A 252 12.78 34.54 -19.95
CA THR A 252 12.82 35.65 -18.99
C THR A 252 13.70 35.28 -17.81
N VAL A 253 14.67 36.14 -17.51
CA VAL A 253 15.48 36.05 -16.30
C VAL A 253 14.86 36.95 -15.25
N GLU A 254 14.55 36.38 -14.10
CA GLU A 254 13.85 37.06 -13.02
C GLU A 254 14.59 36.86 -11.69
N ALA A 255 14.30 37.74 -10.73
CA ALA A 255 14.78 37.65 -9.37
C ALA A 255 13.57 37.43 -8.45
N HIS A 256 13.57 36.31 -7.72
CA HIS A 256 12.52 35.92 -6.79
C HIS A 256 13.10 35.66 -5.41
N TYR A 257 12.24 35.56 -4.40
CA TYR A 257 12.69 35.16 -3.07
C TYR A 257 12.95 33.65 -3.01
N ALA A 258 13.98 33.28 -2.27
CA ALA A 258 14.29 31.90 -1.93
C ALA A 258 14.14 31.66 -0.43
N PHE A 259 13.36 30.66 -0.04
CA PHE A 259 13.15 30.30 1.36
C PHE A 259 14.15 29.23 1.82
N THR A 260 14.60 29.34 3.07
CA THR A 260 15.67 28.51 3.65
C THR A 260 15.15 27.53 4.71
N ALA A 261 16.07 26.77 5.33
CA ALA A 261 15.75 25.94 6.49
C ALA A 261 15.19 26.76 7.66
N SER A 262 15.68 27.99 7.89
CA SER A 262 15.18 28.88 8.94
C SER A 262 13.74 29.33 8.69
N PHE A 263 13.38 29.55 7.43
CA PHE A 263 11.98 29.84 7.06
C PHE A 263 11.07 28.65 7.33
N VAL A 264 11.49 27.44 6.94
CA VAL A 264 10.74 26.22 7.26
C VAL A 264 10.58 26.10 8.77
N ASP A 265 11.66 26.29 9.53
CA ASP A 265 11.65 26.18 10.99
C ASP A 265 10.67 27.17 11.64
N THR A 266 10.61 28.39 11.11
CA THR A 266 9.80 29.50 11.63
C THR A 266 8.33 29.38 11.24
N TYR A 267 8.05 29.07 9.98
CA TYR A 267 6.72 29.26 9.41
C TYR A 267 6.02 27.97 8.98
N MET A 268 6.73 26.88 8.71
CA MET A 268 6.11 25.68 8.18
C MET A 268 5.96 24.62 9.28
N ASN A 269 4.85 23.90 9.26
CA ASN A 269 4.61 22.80 10.20
C ASN A 269 3.98 21.63 9.46
N PHE A 270 4.56 20.44 9.66
CA PHE A 270 4.11 19.20 9.05
C PHE A 270 3.45 18.29 10.09
N GLY A 271 2.54 17.45 9.63
CA GLY A 271 1.89 16.43 10.44
C GLY A 271 2.85 15.33 10.88
N GLU A 272 2.41 14.53 11.86
CA GLU A 272 3.02 13.22 12.08
C GLU A 272 2.77 12.32 10.88
N ASN A 273 3.79 11.53 10.54
CA ASN A 273 3.81 10.64 9.39
C ASN A 273 3.54 11.40 8.09
N ALA A 274 4.05 12.63 7.94
CA ALA A 274 3.85 13.37 6.70
C ALA A 274 4.69 12.80 5.55
N TYR A 275 4.16 12.80 4.33
CA TYR A 275 4.93 12.62 3.09
C TYR A 275 5.26 13.98 2.48
N ILE A 276 6.54 14.30 2.43
CA ILE A 276 7.05 15.53 1.85
C ILE A 276 7.86 15.19 0.60
N HIS A 277 7.46 15.72 -0.55
CA HIS A 277 8.15 15.52 -1.82
C HIS A 277 8.53 16.87 -2.44
N PHE A 278 9.82 17.12 -2.58
CA PHE A 278 10.35 18.31 -3.24
C PHE A 278 10.90 17.92 -4.62
N SER A 279 10.12 18.20 -5.67
CA SER A 279 10.53 18.09 -7.06
C SER A 279 11.34 19.34 -7.43
N ALA A 280 12.57 19.42 -6.94
CA ALA A 280 13.46 20.57 -7.13
C ALA A 280 14.93 20.12 -7.17
N CYS A 281 15.76 20.87 -7.88
CA CYS A 281 17.20 20.62 -7.91
C CYS A 281 17.79 20.70 -6.50
N ASN A 282 18.68 19.76 -6.15
CA ASN A 282 19.35 19.70 -4.86
C ASN A 282 18.41 19.51 -3.65
N SER A 283 17.13 19.14 -3.84
CA SER A 283 16.20 19.05 -2.72
C SER A 283 16.56 17.98 -1.69
N PHE A 284 17.30 16.95 -2.08
CA PHE A 284 17.90 15.93 -1.22
C PHE A 284 19.43 16.05 -1.16
N ARG A 285 19.97 17.27 -1.12
CA ARG A 285 21.43 17.46 -1.02
C ARG A 285 22.03 16.73 0.18
N GLN A 286 23.08 15.93 -0.01
CA GLN A 286 23.73 15.17 1.07
C GLN A 286 24.70 16.01 1.93
N SER A 287 24.92 17.28 1.57
CA SER A 287 25.72 18.22 2.35
C SER A 287 25.08 18.55 3.71
N ALA A 288 25.83 19.21 4.58
CA ALA A 288 25.33 19.71 5.86
C ALA A 288 24.12 20.65 5.69
N SER A 289 24.09 21.45 4.62
CA SER A 289 23.00 22.38 4.30
C SER A 289 21.69 21.62 4.02
N GLY A 290 21.76 20.57 3.19
CA GLY A 290 20.61 19.74 2.86
C GLY A 290 20.15 18.92 4.06
N ALA A 291 21.09 18.43 4.87
CA ALA A 291 20.76 17.76 6.14
C ALA A 291 20.05 18.70 7.11
N ALA A 292 20.49 19.95 7.24
CA ALA A 292 19.84 20.98 8.07
C ALA A 292 18.43 21.30 7.55
N PHE A 293 18.26 21.45 6.24
CA PHE A 293 16.96 21.68 5.62
C PHE A 293 15.98 20.52 5.87
N ARG A 294 16.41 19.27 5.63
CA ARG A 294 15.59 18.09 5.93
C ARG A 294 15.25 17.99 7.41
N LYS A 295 16.17 18.35 8.31
CA LYS A 295 15.91 18.40 9.76
C LYS A 295 14.83 19.43 10.12
N ALA A 296 14.82 20.59 9.46
CA ALA A 296 13.80 21.61 9.67
C ALA A 296 12.41 21.15 9.22
N ILE A 297 12.31 20.35 8.15
CA ILE A 297 11.06 19.73 7.71
C ILE A 297 10.64 18.60 8.64
N LEU A 298 11.55 17.67 8.92
CA LEU A 298 11.29 16.41 9.63
C LEU A 298 11.44 16.55 11.15
N LYS A 299 10.78 17.55 11.75
CA LYS A 299 10.69 17.72 13.22
C LYS A 299 9.87 16.62 13.89
N LYS A 300 8.97 15.99 13.13
CA LYS A 300 8.12 14.86 13.52
C LYS A 300 8.43 13.66 12.63
N PRO A 301 8.01 12.43 13.00
CA PRO A 301 8.10 11.28 12.12
C PRO A 301 7.47 11.58 10.75
N GLY A 302 8.11 11.17 9.67
CA GLY A 302 7.67 11.44 8.31
C GLY A 302 8.71 11.00 7.29
N VAL A 303 8.38 11.17 6.01
CA VAL A 303 9.23 10.84 4.88
C VAL A 303 9.49 12.09 4.07
N PHE A 304 10.76 12.38 3.80
CA PHE A 304 11.16 13.40 2.84
C PHE A 304 11.75 12.73 1.60
N ALA A 305 11.27 13.13 0.42
CA ALA A 305 11.71 12.69 -0.89
C ALA A 305 12.19 13.87 -1.73
N GLY A 306 13.29 13.70 -2.46
CA GLY A 306 13.84 14.75 -3.32
C GLY A 306 15.03 14.30 -4.16
N TRP A 307 15.62 15.23 -4.90
CA TRP A 307 16.73 15.00 -5.83
C TRP A 307 18.07 15.37 -5.22
N THR A 308 19.07 14.49 -5.32
CA THR A 308 20.38 14.74 -4.73
C THR A 308 21.13 15.91 -5.35
N LEU A 309 20.95 16.17 -6.65
CA LEU A 309 21.52 17.31 -7.38
C LEU A 309 20.51 17.88 -8.40
N SER A 310 21.01 18.56 -9.45
CA SER A 310 20.29 19.04 -10.64
C SER A 310 19.41 17.95 -11.28
N VAL A 311 18.24 18.30 -11.82
CA VAL A 311 17.33 17.33 -12.45
C VAL A 311 16.68 17.91 -13.71
N TYR A 312 16.47 17.06 -14.73
CA TYR A 312 15.63 17.44 -15.87
C TYR A 312 14.16 17.56 -15.46
N GLU A 313 13.47 18.58 -15.96
CA GLU A 313 12.06 18.85 -15.63
C GLU A 313 11.18 17.60 -15.79
N THR A 314 11.34 16.94 -16.92
CA THR A 314 10.54 15.79 -17.30
C THR A 314 10.87 14.54 -16.49
N ASP A 315 12.11 14.38 -16.03
CA ASP A 315 12.51 13.25 -15.19
C ASP A 315 11.97 13.46 -13.77
N ALA A 316 12.04 14.70 -13.26
CA ALA A 316 11.40 15.12 -12.01
C ALA A 316 9.88 14.89 -12.05
N TYR A 317 9.25 15.27 -13.14
CA TYR A 317 7.82 15.11 -13.38
C TYR A 317 7.38 13.64 -13.38
N VAL A 318 8.02 12.79 -14.18
CA VAL A 318 7.66 11.36 -14.28
C VAL A 318 7.91 10.64 -12.95
N ALA A 319 9.01 10.94 -12.27
CA ALA A 319 9.31 10.34 -10.97
C ALA A 319 8.26 10.73 -9.92
N ALA A 320 7.88 12.02 -9.85
CA ALA A 320 6.87 12.50 -8.92
C ALA A 320 5.52 11.83 -9.17
N GLN A 321 5.05 11.81 -10.43
CA GLN A 321 3.81 11.12 -10.76
C GLN A 321 3.89 9.65 -10.36
N PHE A 322 4.99 8.95 -10.69
CA PHE A 322 5.13 7.52 -10.43
C PHE A 322 5.05 7.25 -8.93
N MET A 323 5.75 8.05 -8.12
CA MET A 323 5.70 7.94 -6.67
C MET A 323 4.27 8.04 -6.15
N PHE A 324 3.53 9.09 -6.52
CA PHE A 324 2.15 9.28 -6.06
C PHE A 324 1.19 8.19 -6.59
N ASP A 325 1.37 7.75 -7.84
CA ASP A 325 0.58 6.68 -8.44
C ASP A 325 0.67 5.37 -7.65
N ARG A 326 1.89 4.93 -7.34
CA ARG A 326 2.13 3.66 -6.63
C ARG A 326 1.77 3.78 -5.13
N LEU A 327 2.01 4.93 -4.51
CA LEU A 327 1.67 5.18 -3.10
C LEU A 327 0.15 5.23 -2.85
N LEU A 328 -0.63 5.71 -3.83
CA LEU A 328 -2.09 5.80 -3.77
C LEU A 328 -2.80 4.62 -4.44
N GLY A 329 -2.08 3.80 -5.21
CA GLY A 329 -2.64 2.68 -5.96
C GLY A 329 -3.55 3.12 -7.13
N ALA A 330 -3.24 4.25 -7.77
CA ALA A 330 -4.05 4.83 -8.85
C ALA A 330 -3.89 4.08 -10.19
N ASN A 331 -2.77 3.41 -10.39
CA ASN A 331 -2.50 2.52 -11.53
C ASN A 331 -2.51 3.22 -12.90
N GLY A 332 -1.78 4.32 -13.03
CA GLY A 332 -1.65 5.14 -14.23
C GLY A 332 -2.84 6.07 -14.48
N VAL A 333 -3.92 5.95 -13.70
CA VAL A 333 -5.10 6.83 -13.84
C VAL A 333 -4.75 8.23 -13.32
N GLY A 334 -5.05 9.25 -14.14
CA GLY A 334 -4.73 10.64 -13.83
C GLY A 334 -3.33 11.08 -14.24
N SER A 335 -2.52 10.18 -14.83
CA SER A 335 -1.25 10.57 -15.47
C SER A 335 -1.51 11.43 -16.72
N SER A 336 -0.58 12.33 -17.05
CA SER A 336 -0.70 13.11 -18.29
C SER A 336 -0.56 12.23 -19.53
N THR A 337 -1.28 12.59 -20.59
CA THR A 337 -1.19 11.95 -21.91
C THR A 337 0.22 11.97 -22.49
N ASP A 338 0.99 13.00 -22.18
CA ASP A 338 2.26 13.28 -22.87
C ASP A 338 3.43 12.47 -22.30
N LEU A 339 3.33 12.09 -21.01
CA LEU A 339 4.33 11.30 -20.29
C LEU A 339 3.61 10.32 -19.33
N PRO A 340 2.91 9.30 -19.86
CA PRO A 340 2.11 8.41 -19.05
C PRO A 340 3.00 7.47 -18.22
N ILE A 341 2.57 7.18 -17.00
CA ILE A 341 3.14 6.10 -16.21
C ILE A 341 2.62 4.78 -16.77
N PRO A 342 3.47 3.74 -16.93
CA PRO A 342 3.00 2.43 -17.33
C PRO A 342 1.91 1.93 -16.40
N LYS A 343 0.72 1.68 -16.97
CA LYS A 343 -0.37 1.00 -16.29
C LYS A 343 0.06 -0.44 -15.99
N GLU A 344 -0.19 -0.92 -14.77
CA GLU A 344 0.03 -2.33 -14.45
C GLU A 344 -1.25 -3.12 -14.72
N ASP A 345 -1.10 -4.34 -15.23
CA ASP A 345 -2.17 -5.31 -15.40
C ASP A 345 -1.76 -6.62 -14.70
N PRO A 346 -2.51 -7.09 -13.69
CA PRO A 346 -3.64 -6.43 -13.02
C PRO A 346 -3.32 -5.08 -12.40
N ASN A 347 -4.38 -4.28 -12.17
CA ASN A 347 -4.30 -3.05 -11.40
C ASN A 347 -3.63 -3.29 -10.04
N GLN A 348 -2.63 -2.48 -9.72
CA GLN A 348 -1.92 -2.56 -8.45
C GLN A 348 -2.74 -2.10 -7.23
N ARG A 349 -2.30 -2.52 -6.05
CA ARG A 349 -2.70 -1.93 -4.76
C ARG A 349 -1.73 -0.82 -4.34
N PRO A 350 -2.08 0.02 -3.35
CA PRO A 350 -1.13 0.95 -2.74
C PRO A 350 0.07 0.20 -2.12
N PHE A 351 1.28 0.76 -2.24
CA PHE A 351 2.51 0.18 -1.69
C PHE A 351 3.28 1.12 -0.78
N PRO A 352 4.09 0.59 0.16
CA PRO A 352 4.98 1.41 0.96
C PRO A 352 6.02 2.16 0.14
N VAL A 353 6.39 3.35 0.59
CA VAL A 353 7.33 4.25 -0.09
C VAL A 353 8.64 3.56 -0.42
N GLU A 354 9.15 2.69 0.45
CA GLU A 354 10.41 1.97 0.22
C GLU A 354 10.30 1.06 -1.01
N SER A 355 9.24 0.26 -1.10
CA SER A 355 9.00 -0.62 -2.25
C SER A 355 8.78 0.18 -3.53
N VAL A 356 8.08 1.32 -3.45
CA VAL A 356 7.86 2.21 -4.59
C VAL A 356 9.17 2.82 -5.08
N PHE A 357 10.04 3.29 -4.17
CA PHE A 357 11.36 3.83 -4.54
C PHE A 357 12.25 2.78 -5.19
N GLN A 358 12.21 1.53 -4.71
CA GLN A 358 12.96 0.45 -5.35
C GLN A 358 12.45 0.16 -6.76
N ASP A 359 11.13 0.12 -6.98
CA ASP A 359 10.57 -0.05 -8.32
C ASP A 359 10.89 1.13 -9.24
N LEU A 360 10.86 2.36 -8.71
CA LEU A 360 11.28 3.55 -9.42
C LEU A 360 12.75 3.45 -9.91
N LYS A 361 13.64 2.88 -9.08
CA LYS A 361 15.05 2.63 -9.44
C LYS A 361 15.17 1.54 -10.51
N ILE A 362 14.49 0.42 -10.34
CA ILE A 362 14.49 -0.71 -11.30
C ILE A 362 14.03 -0.23 -12.69
N LYS A 363 12.99 0.62 -12.73
CA LYS A 363 12.48 1.20 -13.98
C LYS A 363 13.33 2.33 -14.55
N GLY A 364 14.47 2.67 -13.91
CA GLY A 364 15.35 3.76 -14.36
C GLY A 364 14.73 5.16 -14.24
N LEU A 365 13.63 5.30 -13.50
CA LEU A 365 12.92 6.56 -13.28
C LEU A 365 13.47 7.34 -12.09
N ALA A 366 14.29 6.69 -11.26
CA ALA A 366 14.95 7.32 -10.12
C ALA A 366 16.20 8.13 -10.52
N THR A 367 16.63 8.05 -11.78
CA THR A 367 17.82 8.74 -12.28
C THR A 367 17.41 9.78 -13.32
N SER A 368 18.14 10.90 -13.32
CA SER A 368 18.07 11.89 -14.40
C SER A 368 19.28 11.70 -15.30
N GLY A 369 19.21 12.16 -16.55
CA GLY A 369 20.23 11.91 -17.58
C GLY A 369 21.57 12.61 -17.36
N LEU A 370 21.80 13.17 -16.18
CA LEU A 370 23.09 13.68 -15.72
C LEU A 370 23.67 12.62 -14.77
N SER A 371 24.97 12.33 -14.86
CA SER A 371 25.62 11.24 -14.12
C SER A 371 25.45 11.38 -12.59
N ASN A 372 25.31 10.24 -11.89
CA ASN A 372 25.21 10.10 -10.42
C ASN A 372 23.97 10.71 -9.72
N LEU A 373 22.91 11.03 -10.48
CA LEU A 373 21.67 11.57 -9.93
C LEU A 373 20.71 10.50 -9.45
N ARG A 374 20.21 10.63 -8.22
CA ARG A 374 19.20 9.74 -7.67
C ARG A 374 18.14 10.55 -6.91
N ILE A 375 16.88 10.21 -7.10
CA ILE A 375 15.86 10.56 -6.11
C ILE A 375 16.10 9.68 -4.87
N GLU A 376 16.17 10.32 -3.73
CA GLU A 376 16.41 9.67 -2.45
C GLU A 376 15.24 9.97 -1.49
N ASN A 377 15.04 9.06 -0.55
CA ASN A 377 14.13 9.24 0.56
C ASN A 377 14.86 9.09 1.90
N ARG A 378 14.38 9.82 2.91
CA ARG A 378 14.78 9.61 4.30
C ARG A 378 13.55 9.65 5.17
N SER A 379 13.46 8.67 6.07
CA SER A 379 12.56 8.72 7.21
C SER A 379 13.33 9.11 8.46
N THR A 380 12.75 9.96 9.30
CA THR A 380 13.27 10.27 10.62
C THR A 380 12.47 9.49 11.65
N PHE A 381 12.95 8.29 11.99
CA PHE A 381 12.55 7.61 13.22
C PHE A 381 13.77 7.53 14.14
N ASN A 382 13.67 8.20 15.29
CA ASN A 382 14.65 8.34 16.38
C ASN A 382 15.87 7.40 16.36
N GLY A 383 16.89 7.71 15.56
CA GLY A 383 18.27 7.24 15.72
C GLY A 383 18.54 5.73 15.61
N THR A 384 17.54 4.86 15.47
CA THR A 384 17.73 3.39 15.50
C THR A 384 17.53 2.68 14.16
N GLY A 385 17.42 3.43 13.06
CA GLY A 385 17.69 2.89 11.72
C GLY A 385 16.62 1.98 11.11
N PHE A 386 15.41 1.88 11.69
CA PHE A 386 14.33 1.09 11.09
C PHE A 386 13.20 1.96 10.55
N LEU A 387 12.97 1.81 9.24
CA LEU A 387 11.91 2.45 8.48
C LEU A 387 10.60 1.73 8.79
N ARG A 388 9.67 2.41 9.47
CA ARG A 388 8.27 1.96 9.44
C ARG A 388 7.76 2.13 8.00
N PRO A 389 7.17 1.10 7.36
CA PRO A 389 6.66 1.23 6.00
C PRO A 389 5.71 2.42 5.85
N PHE A 390 6.02 3.39 5.00
CA PHE A 390 5.16 4.57 4.88
C PHE A 390 4.18 4.42 3.71
N ILE A 391 2.88 4.65 3.90
CA ILE A 391 1.87 4.52 2.83
C ILE A 391 0.86 5.68 2.82
N LEU A 392 0.30 6.03 1.65
CA LEU A 392 -0.69 7.12 1.55
C LEU A 392 -2.13 6.63 1.65
N ASN A 393 -2.44 5.42 1.18
CA ASN A 393 -3.74 4.77 1.34
C ASN A 393 -3.58 3.43 2.08
N PRO A 394 -4.59 2.97 2.84
CA PRO A 394 -4.52 1.62 3.38
C PRO A 394 -4.48 0.62 2.23
N SER A 395 -3.96 -0.58 2.47
CA SER A 395 -3.86 -1.60 1.42
C SER A 395 -4.24 -2.96 1.97
N ILE A 396 -5.11 -3.67 1.25
CA ILE A 396 -5.45 -5.07 1.52
C ILE A 396 -4.55 -5.94 0.63
N ASP A 397 -3.86 -6.86 1.26
CA ASP A 397 -3.04 -7.88 0.61
C ASP A 397 -3.82 -9.20 0.45
N SER A 398 -4.56 -9.62 1.47
CA SER A 398 -5.34 -10.86 1.41
C SER A 398 -6.46 -10.93 2.44
N LEU A 399 -7.45 -11.78 2.19
CA LEU A 399 -8.52 -12.12 3.12
C LEU A 399 -8.45 -13.59 3.54
N GLU A 400 -8.90 -13.84 4.77
CA GLU A 400 -9.08 -15.16 5.35
C GLU A 400 -10.35 -15.18 6.18
N ILE A 401 -11.23 -16.14 5.92
CA ILE A 401 -12.48 -16.32 6.65
C ILE A 401 -12.31 -17.45 7.68
N ASP A 402 -12.69 -17.16 8.92
CA ASP A 402 -12.96 -18.14 9.95
C ASP A 402 -14.47 -18.34 10.03
N GLU A 403 -14.94 -19.37 9.33
CA GLU A 403 -16.35 -19.74 9.25
C GLU A 403 -16.93 -20.20 10.60
N VAL A 404 -16.08 -20.74 11.50
CA VAL A 404 -16.53 -21.20 12.82
C VAL A 404 -16.90 -20.02 13.69
N ASN A 405 -16.08 -18.98 13.67
CA ASN A 405 -16.28 -17.79 14.49
C ASN A 405 -17.03 -16.66 13.76
N SER A 406 -17.36 -16.85 12.48
CA SER A 406 -17.92 -15.80 11.61
C SER A 406 -17.03 -14.55 11.60
N GLU A 407 -15.72 -14.77 11.48
CA GLU A 407 -14.71 -13.72 11.53
C GLU A 407 -13.92 -13.62 10.23
N LEU A 408 -13.86 -12.41 9.66
CA LEU A 408 -13.02 -12.09 8.53
C LEU A 408 -11.71 -11.46 9.03
N SER A 409 -10.60 -12.13 8.77
CA SER A 409 -9.25 -11.61 8.90
C SER A 409 -8.79 -10.96 7.60
N ILE A 410 -8.47 -9.67 7.68
CA ILE A 410 -8.01 -8.84 6.57
C ILE A 410 -6.54 -8.52 6.82
N TYR A 411 -5.66 -8.98 5.93
CA TYR A 411 -4.22 -8.76 6.01
C TYR A 411 -3.80 -7.67 5.03
N GLY A 412 -2.86 -6.82 5.44
CA GLY A 412 -2.47 -5.67 4.63
C GLY A 412 -1.57 -4.68 5.37
N ILE A 413 -1.73 -3.39 5.05
CA ILE A 413 -1.04 -2.26 5.69
C ILE A 413 -2.09 -1.18 5.98
N PHE A 414 -2.35 -0.93 7.26
CA PHE A 414 -3.51 -0.14 7.71
C PHE A 414 -3.16 1.03 8.63
N GLY A 415 -1.92 1.12 9.13
CA GLY A 415 -1.61 2.10 10.16
C GLY A 415 -2.11 1.69 11.55
N SER A 416 -1.72 2.50 12.53
CA SER A 416 -2.22 2.42 13.89
C SER A 416 -3.75 2.61 13.92
N ASP A 417 -4.42 2.01 14.91
CA ASP A 417 -5.88 2.01 15.00
C ASP A 417 -6.46 3.44 15.05
N PRO A 418 -7.13 3.88 13.96
CA PRO A 418 -7.64 5.25 13.87
C PRO A 418 -9.01 5.42 14.58
N ARG A 419 -9.61 4.35 15.11
CA ARG A 419 -10.96 4.38 15.71
C ARG A 419 -11.02 5.22 16.98
N SER A 420 -9.90 5.34 17.71
CA SER A 420 -9.76 6.29 18.82
C SER A 420 -10.06 7.74 18.43
N ASN A 421 -9.93 8.06 17.14
CA ASN A 421 -10.23 9.37 16.54
C ASN A 421 -11.39 9.29 15.52
N GLY A 422 -12.22 8.24 15.57
CA GLY A 422 -13.37 8.06 14.67
C GLY A 422 -13.03 7.74 13.21
N GLY A 423 -11.79 7.34 12.91
CA GLY A 423 -11.29 7.25 11.53
C GLY A 423 -11.14 5.83 10.95
N GLY A 424 -11.74 4.79 11.53
CA GLY A 424 -11.53 3.39 11.07
C GLY A 424 -12.83 2.69 10.73
N GLU A 425 -12.92 2.14 9.51
CA GLU A 425 -14.10 1.43 9.01
C GLU A 425 -13.67 0.21 8.18
N VAL A 426 -14.46 -0.87 8.27
CA VAL A 426 -14.42 -1.99 7.33
C VAL A 426 -15.82 -2.17 6.77
N THR A 427 -15.92 -2.34 5.45
CA THR A 427 -17.19 -2.70 4.80
C THR A 427 -17.03 -3.98 3.98
N VAL A 428 -18.05 -4.82 4.00
CA VAL A 428 -18.22 -5.97 3.10
C VAL A 428 -19.50 -5.73 2.31
N ASP A 429 -19.39 -5.62 0.99
CA ASP A 429 -20.50 -5.28 0.10
C ASP A 429 -21.29 -4.05 0.57
N ALA A 430 -20.57 -2.96 0.84
CA ALA A 430 -21.08 -1.71 1.41
C ALA A 430 -21.75 -1.80 2.80
N THR A 431 -21.82 -2.99 3.40
CA THR A 431 -22.32 -3.19 4.76
C THR A 431 -21.18 -3.06 5.76
N SER A 432 -21.34 -2.24 6.80
CA SER A 432 -20.31 -2.04 7.83
C SER A 432 -20.09 -3.33 8.63
N ALA A 433 -18.84 -3.76 8.76
CA ALA A 433 -18.45 -4.93 9.55
C ALA A 433 -17.95 -4.50 10.94
N GLN A 434 -18.32 -5.27 11.97
CA GLN A 434 -17.91 -4.96 13.34
C GLN A 434 -16.43 -5.32 13.56
N ILE A 435 -15.57 -4.32 13.73
CA ILE A 435 -14.13 -4.52 13.94
C ILE A 435 -13.85 -5.00 15.37
N LYS A 436 -13.28 -6.20 15.51
CA LYS A 436 -12.81 -6.78 16.78
C LYS A 436 -11.38 -6.36 17.09
N ILE A 437 -10.48 -6.59 16.15
CA ILE A 437 -9.04 -6.33 16.30
C ILE A 437 -8.59 -5.41 15.18
N TRP A 438 -7.76 -4.42 15.53
CA TRP A 438 -7.05 -3.59 14.57
C TRP A 438 -5.57 -3.52 14.96
N THR A 439 -4.73 -3.93 14.02
CA THR A 439 -3.28 -3.75 14.09
C THR A 439 -2.81 -3.08 12.81
N THR A 440 -1.54 -2.71 12.75
CA THR A 440 -0.92 -2.11 11.55
C THR A 440 -1.01 -2.98 10.30
N THR A 441 -1.19 -4.30 10.43
CA THR A 441 -1.20 -5.24 9.29
C THR A 441 -2.31 -6.27 9.26
N LYS A 442 -3.14 -6.31 10.30
CA LYS A 442 -4.25 -7.23 10.40
C LYS A 442 -5.44 -6.53 11.03
N ILE A 443 -6.59 -6.68 10.40
CA ILE A 443 -7.89 -6.33 10.97
C ILE A 443 -8.69 -7.62 11.07
N THR A 444 -9.36 -7.85 12.19
CA THR A 444 -10.35 -8.93 12.33
C THR A 444 -11.70 -8.30 12.59
N CYS A 445 -12.70 -8.68 11.82
CA CYS A 445 -14.07 -8.20 11.97
C CYS A 445 -15.06 -9.35 11.95
N THR A 446 -16.23 -9.14 12.56
CA THR A 446 -17.35 -10.08 12.47
C THR A 446 -18.18 -9.76 11.25
N ILE A 447 -18.50 -10.80 10.49
CA ILE A 447 -19.37 -10.72 9.32
C ILE A 447 -20.52 -11.73 9.48
N PRO A 448 -21.73 -11.44 8.97
CA PRO A 448 -22.81 -12.40 9.03
C PRO A 448 -22.49 -13.64 8.19
N PHE A 449 -23.21 -14.70 8.52
CA PHE A 449 -23.07 -15.97 7.87
C PHE A 449 -23.61 -15.95 6.42
N GLU A 450 -24.74 -15.27 6.22
CA GLU A 450 -25.43 -15.11 4.95
C GLU A 450 -26.06 -13.71 4.87
N GLY A 451 -26.49 -13.31 3.67
CA GLY A 451 -27.14 -12.02 3.44
C GLY A 451 -26.16 -10.87 3.29
N SER A 452 -26.65 -9.63 3.46
CA SER A 452 -25.84 -8.43 3.25
C SER A 452 -24.63 -8.39 4.17
N GLY A 453 -23.44 -8.24 3.58
CA GLY A 453 -22.17 -8.23 4.30
C GLY A 453 -21.57 -9.60 4.61
N SER A 454 -22.18 -10.73 4.19
CA SER A 454 -21.55 -12.06 4.33
C SER A 454 -20.41 -12.27 3.35
N ALA A 455 -20.49 -11.65 2.18
CA ALA A 455 -19.54 -11.77 1.08
C ALA A 455 -19.62 -10.53 0.18
N GLY A 456 -18.73 -10.43 -0.81
CA GLY A 456 -18.64 -9.32 -1.76
C GLY A 456 -17.39 -8.46 -1.58
N ASN A 457 -17.46 -7.19 -2.01
CA ASN A 457 -16.28 -6.32 -2.01
C ASN A 457 -15.90 -5.88 -0.60
N VAL A 458 -14.66 -6.18 -0.19
CA VAL A 458 -14.07 -5.76 1.08
C VAL A 458 -13.26 -4.49 0.88
N ILE A 459 -13.51 -3.49 1.73
CA ILE A 459 -12.80 -2.21 1.78
C ILE A 459 -12.45 -1.89 3.22
N VAL A 460 -11.22 -1.41 3.43
CA VAL A 460 -10.80 -0.78 4.68
C VAL A 460 -10.70 0.72 4.45
N LYS A 461 -11.28 1.53 5.35
CA LYS A 461 -11.10 2.99 5.35
C LYS A 461 -10.32 3.46 6.56
N VAL A 462 -9.32 4.32 6.31
CA VAL A 462 -8.50 4.97 7.35
C VAL A 462 -8.50 6.46 7.14
N ARG A 463 -9.17 7.19 8.04
CA ARG A 463 -9.37 8.65 7.99
C ARG A 463 -9.96 9.09 6.63
N GLY A 464 -10.90 8.31 6.10
CA GLY A 464 -11.53 8.52 4.79
C GLY A 464 -10.75 7.98 3.58
N ASN A 465 -9.50 7.53 3.75
CA ASN A 465 -8.74 6.90 2.66
C ASN A 465 -9.18 5.44 2.48
N GLU A 466 -9.66 5.07 1.28
CA GLU A 466 -10.06 3.69 0.97
C GLU A 466 -8.86 2.85 0.52
N SER A 467 -8.90 1.56 0.87
CA SER A 467 -7.96 0.56 0.36
C SER A 467 -8.26 0.19 -1.08
N ASN A 468 -7.40 -0.65 -1.67
CA ASN A 468 -7.82 -1.44 -2.83
C ASN A 468 -9.03 -2.32 -2.48
N LEU A 469 -9.88 -2.56 -3.47
CA LEU A 469 -11.02 -3.47 -3.40
C LEU A 469 -10.51 -4.91 -3.50
N VAL A 470 -10.99 -5.77 -2.61
CA VAL A 470 -10.68 -7.21 -2.62
C VAL A 470 -11.99 -8.01 -2.49
N PRO A 471 -12.28 -8.98 -3.38
CA PRO A 471 -13.51 -9.73 -3.34
C PRO A 471 -13.42 -10.87 -2.32
N LEU A 472 -14.44 -10.98 -1.47
CA LEU A 472 -14.75 -12.21 -0.75
C LEU A 472 -15.84 -12.94 -1.55
N THR A 473 -15.44 -13.94 -2.35
CA THR A 473 -16.36 -14.68 -3.22
C THR A 473 -17.06 -15.79 -2.45
N GLU A 474 -18.34 -16.04 -2.72
CA GLU A 474 -19.16 -17.04 -2.04
C GLU A 474 -19.73 -18.07 -3.04
N TRP A 475 -19.71 -19.35 -2.65
CA TRP A 475 -20.35 -20.45 -3.37
C TRP A 475 -21.18 -21.32 -2.42
N LYS A 476 -22.34 -21.78 -2.87
CA LYS A 476 -23.06 -22.95 -2.30
C LYS A 476 -23.09 -24.07 -3.33
N ILE A 477 -22.35 -25.12 -3.06
CA ILE A 477 -22.14 -26.25 -3.95
C ILE A 477 -22.97 -27.43 -3.47
N GLU A 478 -23.80 -27.95 -4.35
CA GLU A 478 -24.58 -29.16 -4.11
C GLU A 478 -23.84 -30.37 -4.71
N LEU A 479 -23.32 -31.24 -3.84
CA LEU A 479 -22.77 -32.53 -4.22
C LEU A 479 -23.84 -33.60 -4.01
N ASN A 480 -24.01 -34.45 -5.02
CA ASN A 480 -24.94 -35.56 -5.01
C ASN A 480 -24.12 -36.85 -5.08
N VAL A 481 -24.27 -37.70 -4.08
CA VAL A 481 -23.74 -39.06 -4.06
C VAL A 481 -24.89 -40.00 -4.32
N LYS A 482 -24.75 -40.88 -5.30
CA LYS A 482 -25.72 -41.95 -5.56
C LYS A 482 -24.98 -43.27 -5.64
N GLU A 483 -25.39 -44.22 -4.81
CA GLU A 483 -24.80 -45.55 -4.80
C GLU A 483 -25.86 -46.64 -4.68
N GLY A 484 -25.67 -47.72 -5.44
CA GLY A 484 -26.45 -48.95 -5.34
C GLY A 484 -27.72 -49.02 -6.21
N THR A 485 -28.11 -50.24 -6.58
CA THR A 485 -29.30 -50.52 -7.40
C THR A 485 -30.46 -51.07 -6.59
N THR A 486 -30.20 -51.95 -5.63
CA THR A 486 -31.22 -52.64 -4.80
C THR A 486 -31.29 -52.10 -3.38
N GLN A 487 -30.14 -51.91 -2.74
CA GLN A 487 -29.98 -51.03 -1.60
C GLN A 487 -29.29 -49.77 -2.09
N ARG A 488 -29.94 -48.63 -1.89
CA ARG A 488 -29.52 -47.34 -2.37
C ARG A 488 -29.13 -46.43 -1.22
N ILE A 489 -27.97 -45.80 -1.34
CA ILE A 489 -27.51 -44.75 -0.45
C ILE A 489 -27.37 -43.50 -1.30
N ASP A 490 -28.13 -42.49 -0.91
CA ASP A 490 -28.05 -41.16 -1.47
C ASP A 490 -27.45 -40.23 -0.42
N ALA A 491 -26.56 -39.33 -0.84
CA ALA A 491 -26.06 -38.25 0.00
C ALA A 491 -26.20 -36.93 -0.73
N ASP A 492 -26.89 -35.99 -0.11
CA ASP A 492 -26.95 -34.60 -0.55
C ASP A 492 -26.04 -33.77 0.36
N ILE A 493 -24.92 -33.31 -0.18
CA ILE A 493 -23.97 -32.47 0.54
C ILE A 493 -24.13 -31.04 0.03
N ILE A 494 -24.42 -30.11 0.92
CA ILE A 494 -24.39 -28.69 0.63
C ILE A 494 -23.12 -28.12 1.27
N LEU A 495 -22.19 -27.69 0.43
CA LEU A 495 -20.97 -27.02 0.84
C LEU A 495 -21.11 -25.52 0.60
N HIS A 496 -21.13 -24.72 1.66
CA HIS A 496 -21.07 -23.27 1.58
C HIS A 496 -19.66 -22.81 1.94
N LEU A 497 -19.01 -22.12 1.01
CA LEU A 497 -17.64 -21.64 1.18
C LEU A 497 -17.48 -20.20 0.73
N ARG A 498 -16.65 -19.46 1.45
CA ARG A 498 -16.21 -18.11 1.10
C ARG A 498 -14.70 -18.05 0.97
N ALA A 499 -14.20 -17.37 -0.05
CA ALA A 499 -12.76 -17.28 -0.26
C ALA A 499 -12.33 -15.98 -0.96
N ASP A 500 -11.15 -15.51 -0.58
CA ASP A 500 -10.38 -14.56 -1.38
C ASP A 500 -9.92 -15.22 -2.69
N VAL A 501 -10.43 -14.73 -3.82
CA VAL A 501 -9.98 -15.15 -5.17
C VAL A 501 -8.97 -14.20 -5.78
N HIS A 502 -8.73 -13.05 -5.15
CA HIS A 502 -7.87 -12.00 -5.66
C HIS A 502 -6.40 -12.41 -5.57
N ARG A 503 -5.67 -11.97 -6.60
CA ARG A 503 -4.22 -12.11 -6.67
C ARG A 503 -3.60 -10.79 -6.24
N SER A 504 -2.83 -10.84 -5.17
CA SER A 504 -2.17 -9.66 -4.66
C SER A 504 -0.72 -9.61 -5.10
N ARG A 505 -0.29 -8.42 -5.47
CA ARG A 505 1.12 -8.10 -5.63
C ARG A 505 1.73 -7.84 -4.25
N LYS A 506 2.85 -8.48 -3.94
CA LYS A 506 3.70 -8.21 -2.78
C LYS A 506 4.58 -6.99 -3.00
N LYS A 507 4.90 -6.65 -4.26
CA LYS A 507 5.68 -5.45 -4.63
C LYS A 507 5.13 -4.75 -5.88
N PRO A 508 5.42 -3.44 -6.07
CA PRO A 508 5.12 -2.76 -7.33
C PRO A 508 5.77 -3.48 -8.52
N GLY A 509 5.11 -3.45 -9.69
CA GLY A 509 5.66 -4.02 -10.93
C GLY A 509 5.67 -5.55 -11.06
N GLU A 510 5.10 -6.30 -10.11
CA GLU A 510 5.33 -7.75 -9.96
C GLU A 510 5.02 -8.73 -11.12
N LYS A 511 4.53 -8.42 -12.32
CA LYS A 511 4.17 -9.43 -13.37
C LYS A 511 3.20 -10.58 -12.98
N ASP A 512 3.56 -11.49 -12.07
CA ASP A 512 2.79 -12.70 -11.70
C ASP A 512 2.29 -12.65 -10.24
N PRO A 513 1.27 -11.84 -9.92
CA PRO A 513 0.71 -11.81 -8.58
C PRO A 513 0.09 -13.16 -8.23
N LYS A 514 0.23 -13.54 -6.96
CA LYS A 514 -0.22 -14.85 -6.45
C LYS A 514 -1.45 -14.74 -5.57
N ARG A 515 -2.26 -15.79 -5.53
CA ARG A 515 -3.34 -15.90 -4.55
C ARG A 515 -2.78 -16.18 -3.15
N PRO A 516 -3.53 -15.85 -2.08
CA PRO A 516 -3.20 -16.29 -0.74
C PRO A 516 -3.11 -17.82 -0.70
N GLY A 517 -1.96 -18.36 -0.28
CA GLY A 517 -1.73 -19.81 -0.14
C GLY A 517 -1.34 -20.58 -1.41
N GLU A 518 -1.15 -19.92 -2.57
CA GLU A 518 -0.87 -20.60 -3.85
C GLU A 518 0.45 -21.41 -3.89
N ASN A 519 1.43 -21.15 -2.99
CA ASN A 519 2.69 -21.90 -2.95
C ASN A 519 2.78 -22.93 -1.80
N ASP A 520 1.82 -22.97 -0.88
CA ASP A 520 1.97 -23.71 0.40
C ASP A 520 1.48 -25.16 0.32
N MET A 521 0.92 -25.60 -0.81
CA MET A 521 0.38 -26.97 -0.93
C MET A 521 1.42 -28.03 -1.32
N GLU A 522 2.60 -27.66 -1.83
CA GLU A 522 3.61 -28.66 -2.22
C GLU A 522 4.28 -29.35 -1.01
N THR A 523 4.20 -28.78 0.19
CA THR A 523 4.87 -29.36 1.38
C THR A 523 4.01 -29.43 2.65
N ASP A 524 2.84 -28.77 2.70
CA ASP A 524 2.03 -28.70 3.93
C ASP A 524 0.52 -28.65 3.65
N VAL A 525 -0.03 -29.74 3.10
CA VAL A 525 -1.50 -29.95 2.93
C VAL A 525 -2.28 -29.81 4.26
N ILE A 526 -1.58 -29.77 5.39
CA ILE A 526 -2.14 -29.68 6.74
C ILE A 526 -2.27 -28.23 7.25
N LYS A 527 -1.55 -27.23 6.70
CA LYS A 527 -1.46 -25.88 7.32
C LYS A 527 -2.50 -24.85 6.90
N ILE A 528 -3.17 -25.00 5.75
CA ILE A 528 -4.24 -24.07 5.33
C ILE A 528 -5.57 -24.80 5.40
N GLN A 529 -6.14 -24.87 6.60
CA GLN A 529 -7.42 -25.51 6.86
C GLN A 529 -8.52 -24.45 6.91
N ARG A 530 -9.03 -24.03 5.74
CA ARG A 530 -10.24 -23.20 5.72
C ARG A 530 -11.44 -24.10 5.98
N ALA A 531 -12.18 -23.82 7.05
CA ALA A 531 -13.44 -24.50 7.34
C ALA A 531 -14.52 -24.03 6.37
N PHE A 532 -15.56 -24.83 6.20
CA PHE A 532 -16.78 -24.40 5.51
C PHE A 532 -17.71 -23.72 6.49
N ALA A 533 -18.65 -23.00 5.90
CA ALA A 533 -19.65 -22.22 6.57
C ALA A 533 -20.60 -23.15 7.39
N GLN A 534 -21.03 -22.74 8.59
CA GLN A 534 -21.89 -23.49 9.54
C GLN A 534 -23.22 -24.03 8.97
N ASP A 535 -23.79 -23.43 7.94
CA ASP A 535 -24.98 -23.96 7.25
C ASP A 535 -24.66 -25.11 6.28
N SER A 536 -23.38 -25.40 6.06
CA SER A 536 -22.97 -26.55 5.27
C SER A 536 -23.45 -27.82 5.97
N LYS A 537 -23.98 -28.73 5.19
CA LYS A 537 -24.65 -29.91 5.71
C LYS A 537 -24.56 -31.10 4.79
N LEU A 538 -24.75 -32.27 5.38
CA LEU A 538 -24.83 -33.54 4.70
C LEU A 538 -26.16 -34.20 5.10
N VAL A 539 -26.99 -34.52 4.11
CA VAL A 539 -28.19 -35.34 4.30
C VAL A 539 -27.91 -36.71 3.71
N LEU A 540 -27.76 -37.72 4.56
CA LEU A 540 -27.63 -39.10 4.11
C LEU A 540 -29.00 -39.78 4.14
N THR A 541 -29.39 -40.41 3.05
CA THR A 541 -30.60 -41.19 2.92
C THR A 541 -30.26 -42.60 2.46
N ALA A 542 -30.65 -43.61 3.23
CA ALA A 542 -30.50 -45.00 2.85
C ALA A 542 -31.89 -45.60 2.62
N SER A 543 -32.05 -46.40 1.57
CA SER A 543 -33.30 -47.05 1.23
C SER A 543 -33.08 -48.35 0.47
N GLY A 544 -34.09 -49.21 0.43
CA GLY A 544 -34.10 -50.40 -0.40
C GLY A 544 -33.93 -51.70 0.38
N SER A 545 -33.96 -52.79 -0.37
CA SER A 545 -33.85 -54.13 0.17
C SER A 545 -33.18 -55.04 -0.83
N CYS A 546 -32.44 -56.02 -0.33
CA CYS A 546 -31.90 -57.08 -1.16
C CYS A 546 -32.04 -58.42 -0.46
N SER A 547 -32.13 -59.47 -1.28
CA SER A 547 -32.11 -60.84 -0.83
C SER A 547 -30.88 -61.52 -1.40
N TYR A 548 -30.11 -62.19 -0.56
CA TYR A 548 -28.90 -62.90 -0.97
C TYR A 548 -28.80 -64.24 -0.26
N SER A 549 -28.22 -65.23 -0.93
CA SER A 549 -28.04 -66.57 -0.38
C SER A 549 -26.56 -66.86 -0.16
N CYS A 550 -26.18 -67.17 1.08
CA CYS A 550 -24.83 -67.63 1.44
C CYS A 550 -24.91 -69.07 1.92
N GLY A 551 -24.55 -70.02 1.06
CA GLY A 551 -24.81 -71.43 1.30
C GLY A 551 -26.31 -71.72 1.32
N CYS A 552 -26.80 -72.33 2.40
CA CYS A 552 -28.21 -72.69 2.60
C CYS A 552 -29.04 -71.63 3.34
N GLN A 553 -28.46 -70.46 3.66
CA GLN A 553 -29.16 -69.34 4.29
C GLN A 553 -29.58 -68.31 3.25
N THR A 554 -30.85 -67.91 3.26
CA THR A 554 -31.33 -66.72 2.53
C THR A 554 -31.45 -65.57 3.51
N ASN A 555 -30.69 -64.50 3.28
CA ASN A 555 -30.76 -63.28 4.05
C ASN A 555 -31.53 -62.24 3.24
N GLN A 556 -32.55 -61.65 3.84
CA GLN A 556 -33.18 -60.44 3.33
C GLN A 556 -32.75 -59.28 4.21
N SER A 557 -32.12 -58.29 3.60
CA SER A 557 -31.64 -57.08 4.25
C SER A 557 -32.45 -55.90 3.77
N ARG A 558 -33.02 -55.12 4.69
CA ARG A 558 -33.73 -53.87 4.40
C ARG A 558 -33.06 -52.72 5.14
N VAL A 559 -32.80 -51.64 4.42
CA VAL A 559 -32.30 -50.39 4.96
C VAL A 559 -33.30 -49.28 4.66
N SER A 560 -33.56 -48.44 5.67
CA SER A 560 -34.37 -47.23 5.48
C SER A 560 -34.02 -46.20 6.54
N GLY A 561 -33.83 -44.95 6.12
CA GLY A 561 -33.69 -43.82 7.03
C GLY A 561 -33.08 -42.61 6.34
N SER A 562 -33.26 -41.44 6.94
CA SER A 562 -32.59 -40.20 6.51
C SER A 562 -32.05 -39.49 7.74
N ARG A 563 -30.87 -38.89 7.64
CA ARG A 563 -30.21 -38.16 8.74
C ARG A 563 -29.43 -36.97 8.19
N GLU A 564 -29.57 -35.83 8.85
CA GLU A 564 -28.83 -34.60 8.54
C GLU A 564 -27.66 -34.42 9.53
N TYR A 565 -26.51 -34.02 9.01
CA TYR A 565 -25.29 -33.71 9.75
C TYR A 565 -24.85 -32.28 9.42
N LYS A 566 -24.49 -31.50 10.45
CA LYS A 566 -23.87 -30.16 10.28
C LYS A 566 -22.35 -30.29 10.21
N LEU A 567 -21.73 -29.50 9.34
CA LEU A 567 -20.36 -29.71 8.85
C LEU A 567 -19.23 -29.19 9.77
N LEU A 568 -19.55 -28.87 11.04
CA LEU A 568 -18.60 -28.26 11.98
C LEU A 568 -18.53 -28.90 13.38
N GLN A 569 -19.05 -30.11 13.57
CA GLN A 569 -18.85 -30.85 14.82
C GLN A 569 -17.60 -31.75 14.74
N LEU A 570 -16.50 -31.30 15.34
CA LEU A 570 -15.44 -32.20 15.81
C LEU A 570 -15.05 -31.81 17.25
N SER A 571 -15.98 -32.00 18.18
CA SER A 571 -15.68 -32.01 19.61
C SER A 571 -15.32 -33.42 20.05
N GLY A 572 -14.03 -33.68 20.32
CA GLY A 572 -13.51 -34.70 21.25
C GLY A 572 -13.74 -36.20 20.99
N THR A 573 -14.80 -36.62 20.29
CA THR A 573 -15.21 -38.04 20.19
C THR A 573 -15.61 -38.52 18.79
N GLY A 574 -15.29 -37.79 17.72
CA GLY A 574 -15.15 -38.38 16.38
C GLY A 574 -16.45 -38.77 15.65
N GLN A 575 -17.49 -37.93 15.68
CA GLN A 575 -18.64 -38.05 14.77
C GLN A 575 -18.94 -36.70 14.11
N GLY A 576 -19.03 -36.66 12.77
CA GLY A 576 -19.27 -35.46 11.97
C GLY A 576 -18.65 -35.49 10.56
N LEU A 577 -19.01 -34.50 9.74
CA LEU A 577 -18.35 -34.21 8.47
C LEU A 577 -17.38 -33.05 8.68
N LEU A 578 -16.10 -33.27 8.42
CA LEU A 578 -15.07 -32.26 8.28
C LEU A 578 -14.85 -32.02 6.80
N ALA A 579 -15.01 -30.79 6.36
CA ALA A 579 -14.57 -30.39 5.03
C ALA A 579 -13.54 -29.27 5.15
N LYS A 580 -12.51 -29.32 4.31
CA LYS A 580 -11.52 -28.24 4.14
C LYS A 580 -11.29 -27.97 2.67
N PHE A 581 -10.78 -26.80 2.34
CA PHE A 581 -10.37 -26.51 0.97
C PHE A 581 -9.07 -25.70 0.88
N GLY A 582 -8.37 -25.84 -0.24
CA GLY A 582 -7.13 -25.13 -0.54
C GLY A 582 -6.99 -24.83 -2.03
N TRP A 583 -6.16 -23.84 -2.35
CA TRP A 583 -5.85 -23.49 -3.74
C TRP A 583 -4.76 -24.43 -4.27
N GLU A 584 -5.04 -25.17 -5.34
CA GLU A 584 -4.04 -26.06 -5.96
C GLU A 584 -3.28 -25.38 -7.08
N LYS A 585 -4.02 -24.73 -7.98
CA LYS A 585 -3.51 -24.01 -9.14
C LYS A 585 -4.43 -22.83 -9.42
N ARG A 586 -4.07 -22.06 -10.45
CA ARG A 586 -4.79 -20.88 -10.94
C ARG A 586 -6.32 -21.06 -11.09
N ASN A 587 -6.80 -22.28 -11.36
CA ASN A 587 -8.21 -22.55 -11.67
C ASN A 587 -8.84 -23.69 -10.85
N LYS A 588 -8.22 -24.13 -9.75
CA LYS A 588 -8.71 -25.28 -8.97
C LYS A 588 -8.74 -25.03 -7.46
N ILE A 589 -9.84 -25.44 -6.85
CA ILE A 589 -9.97 -25.62 -5.40
C ILE A 589 -9.89 -27.11 -5.10
N ASN A 590 -8.94 -27.53 -4.29
CA ASN A 590 -8.92 -28.90 -3.76
C ASN A 590 -9.82 -28.96 -2.54
N LEU A 591 -10.73 -29.93 -2.50
CA LEU A 591 -11.53 -30.23 -1.33
C LEU A 591 -10.93 -31.43 -0.59
N LEU A 592 -10.94 -31.34 0.74
CA LEU A 592 -10.73 -32.47 1.63
C LEU A 592 -12.05 -32.71 2.35
N LEU A 593 -12.70 -33.84 2.07
CA LEU A 593 -13.90 -34.27 2.78
C LEU A 593 -13.54 -35.46 3.66
N THR A 594 -13.80 -35.35 4.95
CA THR A 594 -13.59 -36.41 5.94
C THR A 594 -14.87 -36.58 6.73
N PHE A 595 -15.55 -37.70 6.55
CA PHE A 595 -16.74 -38.03 7.32
C PHE A 595 -16.37 -39.10 8.35
N ASN A 596 -16.78 -38.94 9.59
CA ASN A 596 -16.62 -39.95 10.62
C ASN A 596 -17.99 -40.12 11.27
N GLU A 597 -18.59 -41.30 11.21
CA GLU A 597 -19.86 -41.57 11.87
C GLU A 597 -19.91 -43.06 12.20
N GLN A 598 -20.35 -43.40 13.42
CA GLN A 598 -20.41 -44.81 13.82
C GLN A 598 -21.83 -45.39 13.77
N GLN A 599 -22.92 -44.60 13.68
CA GLN A 599 -24.29 -45.15 13.72
C GLN A 599 -25.29 -44.32 12.90
N ALA A 600 -25.50 -44.64 11.62
CA ALA A 600 -26.31 -43.79 10.73
C ALA A 600 -27.73 -44.27 10.43
N PHE A 601 -28.06 -45.58 10.50
CA PHE A 601 -29.35 -46.08 9.96
C PHE A 601 -30.00 -47.22 10.72
N SER A 602 -31.32 -47.32 10.55
CA SER A 602 -32.11 -48.50 10.94
C SER A 602 -31.88 -49.61 9.93
N TYR A 603 -31.44 -50.76 10.44
CA TYR A 603 -31.10 -51.95 9.65
C TYR A 603 -31.92 -53.14 10.14
N ALA A 604 -32.56 -53.85 9.22
CA ALA A 604 -33.28 -55.07 9.52
C ALA A 604 -32.74 -56.20 8.63
N ASN A 605 -32.15 -57.20 9.27
CA ASN A 605 -31.79 -58.47 8.64
C ASN A 605 -32.75 -59.57 9.09
N THR A 606 -33.32 -60.25 8.11
CA THR A 606 -34.08 -61.48 8.28
C THR A 606 -33.30 -62.62 7.66
N THR A 607 -32.86 -63.56 8.50
CA THR A 607 -32.11 -64.75 8.06
C THR A 607 -33.03 -65.96 8.07
N GLY A 608 -33.19 -66.62 6.93
CA GLY A 608 -33.76 -67.95 6.82
C GLY A 608 -32.68 -69.01 7.09
N GLY A 609 -32.87 -69.84 8.11
CA GLY A 609 -31.92 -70.90 8.49
C GLY A 609 -31.98 -72.12 7.58
N CYS A 610 -30.87 -72.87 7.53
CA CYS A 610 -30.80 -74.14 6.80
C CYS A 610 -31.63 -75.21 7.52
N GLY A 611 -32.79 -75.57 6.97
CA GLY A 611 -33.56 -76.75 7.38
C GLY A 611 -34.90 -76.50 8.06
N ASP A 612 -35.31 -75.26 8.32
CA ASP A 612 -36.67 -74.96 8.81
C ASP A 612 -37.14 -73.57 8.35
N PRO A 613 -38.02 -73.48 7.32
CA PRO A 613 -38.55 -72.21 6.81
C PRO A 613 -39.34 -71.40 7.85
N SER A 614 -39.74 -72.03 8.97
CA SER A 614 -40.56 -71.39 10.01
C SER A 614 -39.75 -70.64 11.08
N LYS A 615 -38.43 -70.79 11.12
CA LYS A 615 -37.54 -70.10 12.08
C LYS A 615 -36.85 -68.91 11.45
N THR A 616 -37.59 -67.81 11.30
CA THR A 616 -37.01 -66.49 10.96
C THR A 616 -36.49 -65.81 12.23
N ASN A 617 -35.17 -65.66 12.34
CA ASN A 617 -34.60 -64.75 13.34
C ASN A 617 -34.51 -63.35 12.73
N THR A 618 -35.30 -62.41 13.27
CA THR A 618 -35.18 -60.99 12.95
C THR A 618 -34.21 -60.38 13.95
N ASN A 619 -32.96 -60.17 13.55
CA ASN A 619 -31.98 -59.49 14.39
C ASN A 619 -31.93 -58.02 13.97
N SER A 620 -32.46 -57.15 14.82
CA SER A 620 -32.29 -55.69 14.73
C SER A 620 -30.92 -55.33 15.31
N LEU A 621 -29.85 -55.42 14.52
CA LEU A 621 -28.53 -54.95 14.96
C LEU A 621 -28.35 -53.48 14.56
N PRO A 622 -27.79 -52.62 15.43
CA PRO A 622 -27.31 -51.32 15.01
C PRO A 622 -26.19 -51.54 13.99
N PHE A 623 -26.43 -51.17 12.74
CA PHE A 623 -25.44 -51.30 11.68
C PHE A 623 -24.53 -50.08 11.68
N VAL A 624 -23.23 -50.32 11.83
CA VAL A 624 -22.20 -49.29 11.73
C VAL A 624 -21.96 -49.03 10.26
N PHE A 625 -22.32 -47.85 9.79
CA PHE A 625 -21.85 -47.39 8.49
C PHE A 625 -20.34 -47.23 8.56
N ALA A 626 -19.68 -47.63 7.47
CA ALA A 626 -18.24 -47.56 7.25
C ALA A 626 -17.50 -46.55 8.15
N THR A 627 -16.58 -47.04 8.98
CA THR A 627 -15.51 -46.17 9.47
C THR A 627 -14.73 -45.73 8.24
N ILE A 628 -14.85 -44.47 7.83
CA ILE A 628 -13.90 -43.86 6.89
C ILE A 628 -12.62 -43.64 7.70
N ASN A 629 -11.93 -44.74 7.99
CA ASN A 629 -10.61 -44.71 8.60
C ASN A 629 -9.63 -44.33 7.49
N ALA A 630 -9.43 -43.03 7.30
CA ALA A 630 -8.35 -42.49 6.47
C ALA A 630 -6.96 -42.69 7.12
N SER A 631 -6.78 -43.66 8.01
CA SER A 631 -5.46 -44.03 8.53
C SER A 631 -4.74 -44.90 7.51
N GLY A 632 -4.19 -44.28 6.45
CA GLY A 632 -3.26 -44.92 5.51
C GLY A 632 -3.69 -45.00 4.04
N SER A 633 -4.86 -44.49 3.67
CA SER A 633 -5.28 -44.40 2.26
C SER A 633 -4.78 -43.10 1.63
N THR A 634 -4.28 -43.15 0.40
CA THR A 634 -3.97 -41.96 -0.41
C THR A 634 -5.26 -41.16 -0.60
N ILE A 635 -5.46 -40.11 0.20
CA ILE A 635 -6.62 -39.23 0.08
C ILE A 635 -6.52 -38.56 -1.29
N THR A 636 -7.42 -38.94 -2.21
CA THR A 636 -7.56 -38.23 -3.48
C THR A 636 -8.38 -36.98 -3.20
N TYR A 637 -7.78 -35.80 -3.35
CA TYR A 637 -8.46 -34.52 -3.18
C TYR A 637 -9.24 -34.22 -4.47
N PRO A 638 -10.58 -34.26 -4.47
CA PRO A 638 -11.32 -33.80 -5.62
C PRO A 638 -11.05 -32.31 -5.84
N SER A 639 -10.66 -31.97 -7.06
CA SER A 639 -10.46 -30.59 -7.47
C SER A 639 -11.72 -30.05 -8.13
N LEU A 640 -12.29 -28.99 -7.58
CA LEU A 640 -13.31 -28.18 -8.22
C LEU A 640 -12.63 -27.25 -9.22
N GLU A 641 -12.91 -27.44 -10.51
CA GLU A 641 -12.36 -26.60 -11.57
C GLU A 641 -13.28 -25.42 -11.87
N PHE A 642 -12.71 -24.23 -11.99
CA PHE A 642 -13.43 -23.06 -12.49
C PHE A 642 -13.62 -23.11 -14.00
N ALA A 643 -14.75 -22.58 -14.47
CA ALA A 643 -15.16 -22.50 -15.86
C ALA A 643 -14.14 -21.73 -16.69
N ASN A 644 -13.90 -20.47 -16.32
CA ASN A 644 -12.94 -19.60 -16.97
C ASN A 644 -12.51 -18.46 -16.03
N PRO A 645 -11.69 -18.72 -14.99
CA PRO A 645 -11.27 -17.69 -14.04
C PRO A 645 -10.49 -16.57 -14.74
N ASP A 646 -9.94 -16.89 -15.90
CA ASP A 646 -9.19 -16.02 -16.78
C ASP A 646 -10.03 -14.88 -17.38
N GLN A 647 -11.35 -15.11 -17.45
CA GLN A 647 -12.37 -14.14 -17.83
C GLN A 647 -13.25 -13.74 -16.63
N PHE A 648 -12.74 -13.95 -15.40
CA PHE A 648 -13.45 -13.71 -14.15
C PHE A 648 -14.71 -14.56 -13.96
N ASP A 649 -14.83 -15.66 -14.72
CA ASP A 649 -15.87 -16.66 -14.50
C ASP A 649 -15.40 -17.69 -13.47
N PHE A 650 -15.72 -17.38 -12.21
CA PHE A 650 -15.48 -18.24 -11.06
C PHE A 650 -16.59 -19.28 -10.84
N SER A 651 -17.43 -19.55 -11.85
CA SER A 651 -18.35 -20.68 -11.81
C SER A 651 -17.56 -21.98 -11.74
N ILE A 652 -17.95 -22.88 -10.85
CA ILE A 652 -17.40 -24.23 -10.77
C ILE A 652 -18.04 -25.06 -11.87
N LYS A 653 -17.22 -25.72 -12.70
CA LYS A 653 -17.68 -26.65 -13.75
C LYS A 653 -18.39 -27.84 -13.12
N ALA A 654 -19.38 -28.39 -13.80
CA ALA A 654 -19.93 -29.70 -13.43
C ALA A 654 -18.82 -30.76 -13.48
N GLY A 655 -18.91 -31.74 -12.60
CA GLY A 655 -17.93 -32.81 -12.54
C GLY A 655 -18.39 -33.98 -11.71
N SER A 656 -17.52 -34.97 -11.66
CA SER A 656 -17.69 -36.15 -10.84
C SER A 656 -16.34 -36.66 -10.35
N PHE A 657 -16.30 -37.26 -9.18
CA PHE A 657 -15.15 -38.03 -8.73
C PHE A 657 -15.59 -39.30 -8.03
N THR A 658 -14.79 -40.34 -8.17
CA THR A 658 -15.01 -41.63 -7.52
C THR A 658 -14.20 -41.66 -6.22
N PHE A 659 -14.86 -41.90 -5.11
CA PHE A 659 -14.21 -41.87 -3.79
C PHE A 659 -13.44 -43.19 -3.55
N LEU A 660 -12.11 -43.13 -3.56
CA LEU A 660 -11.24 -44.27 -3.26
C LEU A 660 -11.10 -44.42 -1.74
N GLY A 661 -11.69 -45.47 -1.16
CA GLY A 661 -11.53 -45.81 0.26
C GLY A 661 -12.80 -45.82 1.11
N ALA A 662 -13.96 -45.49 0.55
CA ALA A 662 -15.24 -45.77 1.20
C ALA A 662 -15.68 -47.19 0.83
N ASN A 663 -15.52 -48.13 1.76
CA ASN A 663 -16.15 -49.44 1.64
C ASN A 663 -17.61 -49.31 2.09
N VAL A 664 -18.47 -48.85 1.19
CA VAL A 664 -19.90 -49.10 1.33
C VAL A 664 -20.08 -50.53 0.84
N VAL A 665 -20.18 -51.47 1.78
CA VAL A 665 -20.47 -52.87 1.46
C VAL A 665 -21.98 -53.04 1.62
N PRO A 666 -22.79 -52.83 0.56
CA PRO A 666 -24.14 -53.36 0.60
C PRO A 666 -24.00 -54.87 0.81
N GLN A 667 -24.51 -55.41 1.91
CA GLN A 667 -24.40 -56.84 2.27
C GLN A 667 -25.14 -57.77 1.29
N CYS A 668 -25.45 -57.34 0.08
CA CYS A 668 -26.30 -58.06 -0.87
C CYS A 668 -25.59 -59.22 -1.59
N SER A 669 -24.35 -59.56 -1.24
CA SER A 669 -23.75 -60.83 -1.62
C SER A 669 -22.62 -61.22 -0.66
N CYS A 670 -22.29 -62.51 -0.63
CA CYS A 670 -21.21 -63.04 0.21
C CYS A 670 -19.82 -62.61 -0.27
N ASN A 671 -19.70 -62.14 -1.52
CA ASN A 671 -18.46 -61.78 -2.20
C ASN A 671 -18.58 -60.43 -2.91
N SER A 672 -19.30 -59.45 -2.35
CA SER A 672 -19.53 -58.18 -3.03
C SER A 672 -18.22 -57.41 -3.16
N THR A 673 -17.81 -57.14 -4.39
CA THR A 673 -16.79 -56.13 -4.67
C THR A 673 -17.32 -54.79 -4.14
N PRO A 674 -16.54 -54.03 -3.36
CA PRO A 674 -16.92 -52.69 -2.96
C PRO A 674 -17.28 -51.88 -4.20
N VAL A 675 -18.47 -51.29 -4.20
CA VAL A 675 -18.80 -50.26 -5.18
C VAL A 675 -18.21 -48.97 -4.65
N LEU A 676 -17.56 -48.21 -5.53
CA LEU A 676 -17.00 -46.92 -5.15
C LEU A 676 -18.08 -45.86 -5.40
N PRO A 677 -18.50 -45.09 -4.37
CA PRO A 677 -19.50 -44.05 -4.58
C PRO A 677 -18.96 -43.00 -5.55
N VAL A 678 -19.82 -42.59 -6.47
CA VAL A 678 -19.55 -41.47 -7.38
C VAL A 678 -20.22 -40.23 -6.82
N ILE A 679 -19.40 -39.22 -6.53
CA ILE A 679 -19.85 -37.90 -6.11
C ILE A 679 -19.94 -37.04 -7.35
N THR A 680 -21.10 -36.44 -7.60
CA THR A 680 -21.37 -35.59 -8.76
C THR A 680 -21.80 -34.20 -8.32
N TRP A 681 -21.49 -33.18 -9.11
CA TRP A 681 -21.97 -31.82 -8.88
C TRP A 681 -22.30 -31.15 -10.21
N LYS A 682 -23.25 -30.23 -10.16
CA LYS A 682 -23.64 -29.41 -11.32
C LYS A 682 -22.75 -28.17 -11.40
N VAL A 683 -22.89 -27.43 -12.49
CA VAL A 683 -22.29 -26.10 -12.60
C VAL A 683 -22.81 -25.25 -11.44
N CYS A 684 -21.90 -24.68 -10.66
CA CYS A 684 -22.22 -23.84 -9.51
C CYS A 684 -21.68 -22.43 -9.76
N LYS A 685 -22.57 -21.45 -9.89
CA LYS A 685 -22.17 -20.04 -9.99
C LYS A 685 -21.95 -19.47 -8.60
N PRO A 686 -20.95 -18.61 -8.38
CA PRO A 686 -20.83 -17.90 -7.11
C PRO A 686 -22.06 -17.02 -6.87
N GLN A 687 -22.58 -17.02 -5.64
CA GLN A 687 -23.63 -16.10 -5.20
C GLN A 687 -23.13 -14.65 -5.22
N PHE A 688 -21.88 -14.46 -4.81
CA PHE A 688 -21.19 -13.19 -4.81
C PHE A 688 -19.94 -13.29 -5.67
N ALA A 689 -20.09 -13.03 -6.97
CA ALA A 689 -18.97 -12.96 -7.90
C ALA A 689 -18.21 -11.63 -7.76
N PRO A 690 -16.90 -11.58 -8.06
CA PRO A 690 -16.20 -10.32 -8.25
C PRO A 690 -16.89 -9.48 -9.33
N ASP A 691 -17.17 -8.21 -9.03
CA ASP A 691 -17.71 -7.27 -10.02
C ASP A 691 -16.65 -6.79 -11.02
N ALA A 692 -17.05 -5.99 -12.01
CA ALA A 692 -16.13 -5.46 -13.03
C ALA A 692 -14.98 -4.60 -12.46
N LYS A 693 -15.19 -3.88 -11.35
CA LYS A 693 -14.17 -3.02 -10.72
C LYS A 693 -13.10 -3.88 -10.05
N THR A 694 -13.53 -4.94 -9.38
CA THR A 694 -12.65 -5.89 -8.71
C THR A 694 -11.99 -6.84 -9.71
N ALA A 695 -12.69 -7.21 -10.79
CA ALA A 695 -12.15 -7.94 -11.93
C ALA A 695 -10.94 -7.25 -12.56
N ALA A 696 -11.01 -5.94 -12.80
CA ALA A 696 -9.87 -5.18 -13.32
C ALA A 696 -8.61 -5.23 -12.42
N ARG A 697 -8.77 -5.57 -11.12
CA ARG A 697 -7.66 -5.79 -10.17
C ARG A 697 -7.16 -7.22 -10.12
N MET A 698 -7.88 -8.16 -10.70
CA MET A 698 -7.43 -9.54 -10.85
C MET A 698 -6.67 -9.76 -12.17
N GLY A 699 -6.93 -8.89 -13.16
CA GLY A 699 -6.13 -8.76 -14.39
C GLY A 699 -6.60 -9.72 -15.49
N ASN A 700 -6.31 -9.40 -16.74
CA ASN A 700 -6.57 -10.32 -17.83
C ASN A 700 -5.51 -11.43 -17.82
N PHE A 701 -5.96 -12.66 -18.01
CA PHE A 701 -5.09 -13.83 -18.02
C PHE A 701 -4.83 -14.16 -19.49
N GLN A 702 -3.81 -13.53 -20.06
CA GLN A 702 -3.32 -13.88 -21.40
C GLN A 702 -1.98 -14.60 -21.31
#